data_AF-A0A913Z3C5-F1
#
_entry.id   AF-A0A913Z3C5-F1
#
_cell.length_a   1.000
_cell.length_b   1.000
_cell.length_c   1.000
_cell.angle_alpha   90.00
_cell.angle_beta   90.00
_cell.angle_gamma   90.00
#
_symmetry.space_group_name_H-M   'P 1'
#
loop_
_entity.id
_entity.type
_entity.pdbx_description
1 polymer ?
#
loop_
_entity_poly.entity_id
_entity_poly.type
_entity_poly.pdbx_seq_one_letter_code
_entity_poly.pdbx_strand_id
1 'polypeptide(L)'
;MQIMSRKNLTENQLETTYPQIGQNLRGICLVNQTRKLTSMDASSAARIVVFLLTLQAVASAPYYGKEIGQFSTRFHLVSGTVYAVDETTVMIRGFNYDGLGPDAFFWVGTTDSPSSTGQPIYLDSSQSKLGAYSNAEVVISMPTGQKITDFKWLSVWCRMAAANFGEVIIPPGFVLPAAHDLGPLVGTQHEVSAKKVVILDSRTLRFEKLVYDGNGPDAYFWAGVTEIPDENGFALTWREGNNQVIPRAFANETFIVKIPPPRTVYDISYVGLWCHLAKADFGHIKINGSELNVPASLGTQGMDYHGQLIGEFVTLDHGVEGTVYAVDQRRIMLRDFSYDGSAPDAFLWAGVSDLPSVIGTPLYLDNSREPLGAYGDSVLVVELEEGTKITDYKWLSVWCRTFQVNFGYLNISASLSLPDKYNLGALPTKAHDVKADAVYILDAKTFFFVNFFYDGAGPDTYFWAGKTVDPDANGFPLIWKTGDNQIIPSGTVFSGENVTVRMPPDMTVFDITYVSVWCQQAKADFGSIKFNPDVLNIPPFLGRDEMSELPNCAVMIDDEFQASWMVSGSSITVRLSGRVAKGQYLAFGISGSTTRTLMDGSDVAVVWEKEDGSTGVVDYNLHSKQQCTLRGDERVGACEDTAFGGTENVDFVAYSDVDGIKHFTYTRLLDTGDSIDKVILTDQEMYISWALGSINPDGRVAKHIKAPLGDVKLNFGSASSSCPPFKLTLTPPPDRPGWPKQRINLEEELRVEIGQNGGKRGYESVTGKVGWGIAWYVNGRLIPEIHVVRGVNYTFTVFGGDDPDQSARYHPFYLTNDTVGGYAQQTEDEKRYVAIYSGPHTGPYCEWKVRVPGTSPDQYNNFAEYKASLVLACDDPNAAGTTFSWMPDANTPDVVYYQCYTHRFLGWKIFVTDEAVTLQPTTLPRVEETQPPMMTTKAGADSTVAVSLMVLLTALLASLTCQ
;
A
#
# COMPACT_ATOMS: atom_id res chain seq x y z
N MET A 1 49.69 -5.75 23.89
CA MET A 1 48.70 -4.88 24.56
C MET A 1 48.15 -5.45 25.88
N GLN A 2 47.73 -6.71 25.97
CA GLN A 2 47.25 -7.29 27.25
C GLN A 2 48.28 -7.33 28.41
N ILE A 3 49.59 -7.35 28.11
CA ILE A 3 50.64 -7.29 29.13
C ILE A 3 50.87 -5.85 29.64
N MET A 4 50.71 -4.82 28.77
CA MET A 4 50.85 -3.41 29.16
C MET A 4 49.74 -2.96 30.12
N SER A 5 48.52 -3.47 29.89
CA SER A 5 47.34 -3.13 30.70
C SER A 5 47.33 -3.75 32.10
N ARG A 6 47.98 -4.90 32.32
CA ARG A 6 48.02 -5.54 33.66
C ARG A 6 49.14 -5.02 34.59
N LYS A 7 50.12 -4.27 34.10
CA LYS A 7 51.31 -3.85 34.87
C LYS A 7 51.66 -2.35 34.80
N ASN A 8 50.86 -1.51 34.13
CA ASN A 8 51.08 -0.06 34.01
C ASN A 8 52.51 0.32 33.57
N LEU A 9 53.00 -0.28 32.49
CA LEU A 9 54.30 0.04 31.88
C LEU A 9 54.11 0.98 30.69
N THR A 10 55.07 1.90 30.48
CA THR A 10 55.14 2.73 29.27
C THR A 10 55.87 2.00 28.14
N GLU A 11 55.67 2.43 26.89
CA GLU A 11 56.24 1.79 25.69
C GLU A 11 57.77 1.73 25.72
N ASN A 12 58.44 2.79 26.22
CA ASN A 12 59.90 2.83 26.44
C ASN A 12 60.40 1.87 27.54
N GLN A 13 59.55 1.44 28.48
CA GLN A 13 59.91 0.47 29.53
C GLN A 13 59.73 -0.99 29.09
N LEU A 14 58.96 -1.24 28.03
CA LEU A 14 58.82 -2.59 27.46
C LEU A 14 60.07 -3.01 26.68
N GLU A 15 60.69 -2.09 25.95
CA GLU A 15 61.88 -2.35 25.12
C GLU A 15 63.14 -2.67 25.93
N THR A 16 63.24 -2.17 27.16
CA THR A 16 64.40 -2.41 28.05
C THR A 16 64.31 -3.73 28.82
N THR A 17 63.10 -4.28 29.02
CA THR A 17 62.89 -5.46 29.88
C THR A 17 62.68 -6.76 29.09
N TYR A 18 62.19 -6.70 27.85
CA TYR A 18 61.93 -7.88 27.01
C TYR A 18 62.37 -7.66 25.54
N PRO A 19 63.67 -7.75 25.23
CA PRO A 19 64.21 -7.39 23.92
C PRO A 19 63.73 -8.26 22.75
N GLN A 20 63.17 -9.45 23.01
CA GLN A 20 62.66 -10.34 21.96
C GLN A 20 61.22 -10.04 21.49
N ILE A 21 60.46 -9.20 22.21
CA ILE A 21 59.07 -8.88 21.84
C ILE A 21 58.98 -7.55 21.06
N GLY A 22 59.96 -6.64 21.23
CA GLY A 22 60.01 -5.36 20.51
C GLY A 22 60.32 -5.45 19.01
N GLN A 23 60.96 -6.52 18.53
CA GLN A 23 61.35 -6.63 17.11
C GLN A 23 60.23 -7.09 16.16
N ASN A 24 59.14 -7.70 16.67
CA ASN A 24 58.07 -8.23 15.82
C ASN A 24 56.95 -7.21 15.48
N LEU A 25 57.04 -5.96 15.95
CA LEU A 25 56.06 -4.90 15.65
C LEU A 25 56.52 -3.90 14.57
N ARG A 26 57.75 -4.01 14.05
CA ARG A 26 58.25 -3.19 12.93
C ARG A 26 58.29 -3.93 11.57
N GLY A 27 57.70 -5.12 11.49
CA GLY A 27 57.86 -6.04 10.35
C GLY A 27 56.68 -6.18 9.38
N ILE A 28 55.63 -5.35 9.48
CA ILE A 28 54.51 -5.39 8.53
C ILE A 28 54.28 -3.98 7.99
N CYS A 29 55.22 -3.51 7.16
CA CYS A 29 54.98 -2.61 6.04
C CYS A 29 56.26 -2.45 5.23
N LEU A 30 56.15 -2.78 3.94
CA LEU A 30 57.03 -2.51 2.80
C LEU A 30 58.04 -3.59 2.33
N VAL A 31 57.98 -3.75 1.00
CA VAL A 31 58.87 -4.46 0.04
C VAL A 31 58.52 -5.95 -0.15
N ASN A 32 58.13 -6.49 -1.32
CA ASN A 32 58.11 -6.07 -2.72
C ASN A 32 57.22 -7.05 -3.50
N GLN A 33 56.51 -6.61 -4.54
CA GLN A 33 56.56 -7.23 -5.89
C GLN A 33 56.04 -6.24 -6.95
N THR A 34 56.95 -5.42 -7.50
CA THR A 34 56.88 -4.99 -8.89
C THR A 34 57.91 -5.80 -9.67
N ARG A 35 57.45 -6.58 -10.66
CA ARG A 35 58.26 -6.96 -11.82
C ARG A 35 57.37 -6.97 -13.05
N LYS A 36 57.83 -6.21 -14.07
CA LYS A 36 57.31 -6.01 -15.43
C LYS A 36 56.16 -5.03 -15.63
N LEU A 37 56.53 -3.75 -15.81
CA LEU A 37 56.16 -2.97 -16.99
C LEU A 37 57.20 -1.85 -17.14
N THR A 38 58.20 -2.10 -17.98
CA THR A 38 59.16 -1.09 -18.44
C THR A 38 58.56 -0.30 -19.59
N SER A 39 58.87 1.00 -19.60
CA SER A 39 58.63 2.06 -20.59
C SER A 39 57.21 2.66 -20.68
N MET A 40 56.96 3.69 -19.88
CA MET A 40 56.15 4.83 -20.32
C MET A 40 56.99 6.10 -20.16
N ASP A 41 57.12 6.83 -21.27
CA ASP A 41 57.97 8.02 -21.38
C ASP A 41 57.37 9.22 -20.64
N ALA A 42 58.20 10.19 -20.23
CA ALA A 42 57.82 11.32 -19.37
C ALA A 42 56.72 12.21 -19.98
N SER A 43 56.55 12.19 -21.31
CA SER A 43 55.45 12.86 -22.02
C SER A 43 54.07 12.24 -21.73
N SER A 44 54.00 10.97 -21.34
CA SER A 44 52.74 10.26 -21.05
C SER A 44 52.30 10.50 -19.61
N ALA A 45 53.24 10.62 -18.67
CA ALA A 45 52.94 10.96 -17.28
C ALA A 45 52.42 12.40 -17.13
N ALA A 46 52.98 13.36 -17.88
CA ALA A 46 52.48 14.74 -17.91
C ALA A 46 51.08 14.83 -18.54
N ARG A 47 50.78 14.03 -19.55
CA ARG A 47 49.42 13.94 -20.12
C ARG A 47 48.44 13.29 -19.15
N ILE A 48 48.84 12.28 -18.38
CA ILE A 48 47.98 11.63 -17.38
C ILE A 48 47.72 12.54 -16.17
N VAL A 49 48.69 13.34 -15.73
CA VAL A 49 48.48 14.31 -14.64
C VAL A 49 47.63 15.49 -15.12
N VAL A 50 47.78 15.97 -16.37
CA VAL A 50 46.86 16.96 -16.96
C VAL A 50 45.47 16.36 -17.18
N PHE A 51 45.36 15.09 -17.59
CA PHE A 51 44.08 14.38 -17.77
C PHE A 51 43.38 14.05 -16.45
N LEU A 52 44.14 13.80 -15.37
CA LEU A 52 43.63 13.62 -14.00
C LEU A 52 43.31 14.95 -13.31
N LEU A 53 43.94 16.06 -13.71
CA LEU A 53 43.59 17.42 -13.24
C LEU A 53 42.42 18.04 -14.02
N THR A 54 42.02 17.49 -15.17
CA THR A 54 40.82 17.92 -15.93
C THR A 54 39.58 17.05 -15.70
N LEU A 55 39.63 16.06 -14.80
CA LEU A 55 38.48 15.23 -14.43
C LEU A 55 38.11 15.39 -12.95
N GLN A 56 38.01 16.63 -12.48
CA GLN A 56 36.98 16.92 -11.49
C GLN A 56 35.71 17.23 -12.27
N ALA A 57 34.93 16.20 -12.59
CA ALA A 57 33.51 16.39 -12.77
C ALA A 57 33.00 16.87 -11.41
N VAL A 58 32.92 18.18 -11.22
CA VAL A 58 32.16 18.77 -10.13
C VAL A 58 30.73 18.38 -10.44
N ALA A 59 30.26 17.27 -9.86
CA ALA A 59 28.85 16.96 -9.86
C ALA A 59 28.17 18.17 -9.19
N SER A 60 27.42 18.93 -9.98
CA SER A 60 26.59 20.02 -9.49
C SER A 60 25.72 19.47 -8.36
N ALA A 61 25.77 20.11 -7.19
CA ALA A 61 24.92 19.69 -6.08
C ALA A 61 23.46 19.78 -6.53
N PRO A 62 22.59 18.79 -6.21
CA PRO A 62 21.22 18.81 -6.71
C PRO A 62 20.50 20.07 -6.22
N TYR A 63 19.78 20.74 -7.12
CA TYR A 63 19.01 21.93 -6.78
C TYR A 63 17.66 21.53 -6.16
N TYR A 64 17.47 21.85 -4.88
CA TYR A 64 16.27 21.51 -4.10
C TYR A 64 15.25 22.66 -4.01
N GLY A 65 15.54 23.79 -4.67
CA GLY A 65 14.78 25.02 -4.55
C GLY A 65 15.58 26.10 -3.83
N LYS A 66 14.94 27.23 -3.56
CA LYS A 66 15.59 28.34 -2.88
C LYS A 66 15.63 28.08 -1.37
N GLU A 67 16.82 28.07 -0.79
CA GLU A 67 16.98 27.84 0.64
C GLU A 67 16.28 28.94 1.47
N ILE A 68 15.40 28.51 2.37
CA ILE A 68 14.75 29.35 3.38
C ILE A 68 15.68 29.48 4.60
N GLY A 69 16.24 28.37 5.05
CA GLY A 69 17.21 28.31 6.15
C GLY A 69 17.22 26.96 6.86
N GLN A 70 17.94 26.87 7.98
CA GLN A 70 18.02 25.66 8.80
C GLN A 70 17.11 25.74 10.02
N PHE A 71 16.57 24.59 10.45
CA PHE A 71 15.85 24.48 11.71
C PHE A 71 16.78 24.82 12.89
N SER A 72 16.32 25.75 13.72
CA SER A 72 16.90 26.01 15.04
C SER A 72 16.36 24.99 16.03
N THR A 73 17.19 24.03 16.44
CA THR A 73 16.80 23.00 17.41
C THR A 73 16.45 23.63 18.76
N ARG A 74 15.27 23.29 19.32
CA ARG A 74 14.87 23.65 20.68
C ARG A 74 14.76 22.41 21.56
N PHE A 75 13.99 21.43 21.13
CA PHE A 75 13.75 20.16 21.80
C PHE A 75 13.65 19.03 20.76
N HIS A 76 13.68 17.79 21.23
CA HIS A 76 13.39 16.61 20.40
C HIS A 76 14.23 16.43 19.14
N LEU A 77 15.45 16.96 19.13
CA LEU A 77 16.44 16.83 18.05
C LEU A 77 15.97 17.37 16.68
N VAL A 78 14.99 18.27 16.66
CA VAL A 78 14.49 18.91 15.43
C VAL A 78 15.63 19.61 14.70
N SER A 79 16.00 19.12 13.53
CA SER A 79 17.04 19.66 12.66
C SER A 79 16.73 19.36 11.20
N GLY A 80 17.38 20.06 10.26
CA GLY A 80 17.18 19.92 8.82
C GLY A 80 17.31 21.26 8.11
N THR A 81 17.56 21.23 6.80
CA THR A 81 17.62 22.44 5.95
C THR A 81 16.37 22.54 5.10
N VAL A 82 15.76 23.72 5.05
CA VAL A 82 14.45 23.97 4.46
C VAL A 82 14.62 24.76 3.16
N TYR A 83 14.04 24.26 2.08
CA TYR A 83 14.06 24.85 0.74
C TYR A 83 12.63 25.11 0.26
N ALA A 84 12.37 26.28 -0.33
CA ALA A 84 11.16 26.53 -1.09
C ALA A 84 11.31 25.86 -2.46
N VAL A 85 10.50 24.84 -2.74
CA VAL A 85 10.45 24.13 -4.02
C VAL A 85 9.76 25.00 -5.05
N ASP A 86 8.60 25.56 -4.70
CA ASP A 86 7.81 26.51 -5.50
C ASP A 86 7.13 27.52 -4.55
N GLU A 87 6.00 28.13 -4.94
CA GLU A 87 5.30 29.12 -4.13
C GLU A 87 4.53 28.55 -2.92
N THR A 88 4.19 27.27 -2.94
CA THR A 88 3.37 26.58 -1.93
C THR A 88 4.06 25.34 -1.35
N THR A 89 5.17 24.88 -1.89
CA THR A 89 5.80 23.60 -1.54
C THR A 89 7.18 23.82 -0.92
N VAL A 90 7.46 23.12 0.17
CA VAL A 90 8.74 23.15 0.88
C VAL A 90 9.35 21.75 0.94
N MET A 91 10.66 21.66 0.71
CA MET A 91 11.49 20.47 0.92
C MET A 91 12.37 20.66 2.15
N ILE A 92 12.39 19.67 3.04
CA ILE A 92 13.25 19.63 4.23
C ILE A 92 14.25 18.49 4.04
N ARG A 93 15.53 18.82 3.98
CA ARG A 93 16.64 17.87 3.80
C ARG A 93 17.31 17.55 5.12
N GLY A 94 17.58 16.27 5.36
CA GLY A 94 18.24 15.80 6.57
C GLY A 94 17.42 16.06 7.82
N PHE A 95 16.10 15.91 7.72
CA PHE A 95 15.18 16.15 8.82
C PHE A 95 15.35 15.08 9.91
N ASN A 96 15.55 15.54 11.16
CA ASN A 96 15.55 14.67 12.33
C ASN A 96 14.53 15.15 13.33
N TYR A 97 13.84 14.22 13.99
CA TYR A 97 12.95 14.47 15.11
C TYR A 97 12.75 13.16 15.88
N ASP A 98 12.90 13.16 17.20
CA ASP A 98 12.91 11.92 18.00
C ASP A 98 11.54 11.24 18.16
N GLY A 99 10.45 11.88 17.73
CA GLY A 99 9.08 11.35 17.80
C GLY A 99 8.44 11.35 19.19
N LEU A 100 9.12 11.86 20.22
CA LEU A 100 8.65 11.78 21.61
C LEU A 100 7.57 12.82 21.95
N GLY A 101 7.30 13.77 21.04
CA GLY A 101 6.20 14.71 21.17
C GLY A 101 4.84 14.00 21.23
N PRO A 102 4.03 14.27 22.25
CA PRO A 102 2.73 13.62 22.38
C PRO A 102 1.74 14.03 21.29
N ASP A 103 1.88 15.23 20.72
CA ASP A 103 0.97 15.80 19.70
C ASP A 103 1.70 16.87 18.85
N ALA A 104 2.76 16.47 18.12
CA ALA A 104 3.63 17.36 17.35
C ALA A 104 3.30 17.38 15.85
N PHE A 105 3.42 18.54 15.20
CA PHE A 105 3.10 18.76 13.79
C PHE A 105 4.10 19.71 13.13
N PHE A 106 4.20 19.68 11.81
CA PHE A 106 4.66 20.87 11.09
C PHE A 106 3.63 21.98 11.27
N TRP A 107 4.11 23.18 11.52
CA TRP A 107 3.29 24.28 12.03
C TRP A 107 3.78 25.59 11.44
N VAL A 108 2.88 26.38 10.88
CA VAL A 108 3.21 27.67 10.27
C VAL A 108 2.44 28.79 10.94
N GLY A 109 2.97 30.01 10.92
CA GLY A 109 2.25 31.14 11.50
C GLY A 109 2.75 32.50 11.08
N THR A 110 1.93 33.51 11.37
CA THR A 110 2.08 34.89 10.90
C THR A 110 2.60 35.85 11.98
N THR A 111 2.77 35.35 13.21
CA THR A 111 3.36 36.08 14.34
C THR A 111 4.88 36.19 14.22
N ASP A 112 5.52 37.10 14.96
CA ASP A 112 6.99 37.28 14.90
C ASP A 112 7.79 36.10 15.49
N SER A 113 7.12 35.15 16.15
CA SER A 113 7.73 33.93 16.68
C SER A 113 6.71 32.78 16.73
N PRO A 114 7.18 31.51 16.68
CA PRO A 114 6.33 30.32 16.84
C PRO A 114 5.43 30.38 18.06
N SER A 115 4.13 30.14 17.85
CA SER A 115 3.12 30.21 18.89
C SER A 115 1.94 29.27 18.62
N SER A 116 1.09 29.12 19.63
CA SER A 116 -0.14 28.31 19.55
C SER A 116 -1.19 28.86 18.58
N THR A 117 -1.02 30.07 18.05
CA THR A 117 -1.94 30.66 17.06
C THR A 117 -1.57 30.30 15.62
N GLY A 118 -0.48 29.54 15.41
CA GLY A 118 -0.17 28.99 14.11
C GLY A 118 -1.16 27.92 13.65
N GLN A 119 -0.97 27.44 12.43
CA GLN A 119 -1.81 26.45 11.77
C GLN A 119 -0.96 25.20 11.47
N PRO A 120 -1.51 23.98 11.64
CA PRO A 120 -0.84 22.75 11.25
C PRO A 120 -0.69 22.63 9.74
N ILE A 121 0.42 22.04 9.33
CA ILE A 121 0.59 21.39 8.04
C ILE A 121 0.50 19.89 8.28
N TYR A 122 -0.45 19.26 7.61
CA TYR A 122 -0.65 17.82 7.66
C TYR A 122 0.03 17.18 6.46
N LEU A 123 0.74 16.07 6.70
CA LEU A 123 1.44 15.32 5.65
C LEU A 123 0.49 14.43 4.84
N ASP A 124 -0.70 14.17 5.39
CA ASP A 124 -1.74 13.33 4.81
C ASP A 124 -3.13 13.80 5.27
N SER A 125 -4.17 13.20 4.68
CA SER A 125 -5.57 13.47 5.02
C SER A 125 -5.96 13.02 6.43
N SER A 126 -5.18 12.14 7.07
CA SER A 126 -5.45 11.63 8.43
C SER A 126 -5.15 12.66 9.52
N GLN A 127 -4.47 13.76 9.18
CA GLN A 127 -4.07 14.82 10.12
C GLN A 127 -3.28 14.28 11.32
N SER A 128 -2.51 13.21 11.09
CA SER A 128 -1.75 12.54 12.13
C SER A 128 -0.59 13.39 12.64
N LYS A 129 -0.25 13.22 13.92
CA LYS A 129 0.95 13.83 14.49
C LYS A 129 2.21 13.25 13.85
N LEU A 130 3.32 13.97 13.93
CA LEU A 130 4.62 13.51 13.47
C LEU A 130 5.13 12.32 14.28
N GLY A 131 5.53 11.26 13.57
CA GLY A 131 6.37 10.18 14.06
C GLY A 131 7.84 10.57 14.22
N ALA A 132 8.72 9.61 14.50
CA ALA A 132 10.16 9.85 14.56
C ALA A 132 10.77 9.91 13.15
N TYR A 133 11.70 10.84 12.93
CA TYR A 133 12.43 11.04 11.68
C TYR A 133 13.94 10.96 11.94
N SER A 134 14.67 10.27 11.07
CA SER A 134 16.13 10.21 11.09
C SER A 134 16.69 10.46 9.69
N ASN A 135 17.42 11.57 9.54
CA ASN A 135 18.03 12.05 8.30
C ASN A 135 17.09 11.97 7.08
N ALA A 136 15.81 12.30 7.29
CA ALA A 136 14.78 12.13 6.28
C ALA A 136 14.75 13.29 5.29
N GLU A 137 14.17 13.04 4.11
CA GLU A 137 13.75 14.09 3.18
C GLU A 137 12.25 14.21 3.28
N VAL A 138 11.74 15.42 3.54
CA VAL A 138 10.32 15.66 3.79
C VAL A 138 9.83 16.76 2.88
N VAL A 139 8.86 16.46 2.02
CA VAL A 139 8.15 17.45 1.21
C VAL A 139 6.84 17.79 1.89
N ILE A 140 6.57 19.08 2.10
CA ILE A 140 5.34 19.57 2.72
C ILE A 140 4.73 20.67 1.85
N SER A 141 3.41 20.64 1.72
CA SER A 141 2.65 21.68 1.04
C SER A 141 2.04 22.64 2.06
N MET A 142 2.07 23.93 1.76
CA MET A 142 1.37 24.95 2.52
C MET A 142 -0.14 24.67 2.52
N PRO A 143 -0.87 25.15 3.54
CA PRO A 143 -2.32 25.00 3.57
C PRO A 143 -3.00 25.57 2.31
N THR A 144 -4.11 24.96 1.88
CA THR A 144 -4.78 25.26 0.61
C THR A 144 -4.96 26.76 0.37
N GLY A 145 -4.48 27.22 -0.78
CA GLY A 145 -4.59 28.61 -1.23
C GLY A 145 -3.62 29.60 -0.56
N GLN A 146 -2.69 29.14 0.28
CA GLN A 146 -1.72 29.99 0.96
C GLN A 146 -0.31 29.73 0.43
N LYS A 147 0.48 30.79 0.29
CA LYS A 147 1.88 30.75 -0.15
C LYS A 147 2.81 30.65 1.05
N ILE A 148 4.03 30.18 0.81
CA ILE A 148 5.08 30.14 1.84
C ILE A 148 5.29 31.52 2.47
N THR A 149 5.28 32.59 1.65
CA THR A 149 5.48 33.97 2.11
C THR A 149 4.30 34.58 2.88
N ASP A 150 3.16 33.89 2.96
CA ASP A 150 2.05 34.31 3.82
C ASP A 150 2.37 34.07 5.31
N PHE A 151 3.40 33.26 5.58
CA PHE A 151 3.86 32.91 6.92
C PHE A 151 5.24 33.53 7.22
N LYS A 152 5.51 33.75 8.51
CA LYS A 152 6.80 34.26 9.00
C LYS A 152 7.75 33.15 9.46
N TRP A 153 7.24 31.96 9.74
CA TRP A 153 8.04 30.84 10.23
C TRP A 153 7.35 29.49 9.96
N LEU A 154 8.17 28.46 9.87
CA LEU A 154 7.79 27.04 9.88
C LEU A 154 8.44 26.38 11.11
N SER A 155 7.67 25.60 11.86
CA SER A 155 8.07 25.00 13.14
C SER A 155 7.62 23.55 13.24
N VAL A 156 8.32 22.77 14.04
CA VAL A 156 7.76 21.56 14.65
C VAL A 156 7.16 21.98 15.99
N TRP A 157 5.83 21.99 16.07
CA TRP A 157 5.10 22.48 17.24
C TRP A 157 4.29 21.36 17.88
N CYS A 158 4.38 21.22 19.20
CA CYS A 158 3.51 20.33 19.96
C CYS A 158 2.36 21.11 20.59
N ARG A 159 1.13 20.82 20.16
CA ARG A 159 -0.07 21.50 20.67
C ARG A 159 -0.32 21.17 22.13
N MET A 160 -0.21 19.88 22.50
CA MET A 160 -0.44 19.42 23.87
C MET A 160 0.54 20.05 24.88
N ALA A 161 1.80 20.21 24.49
CA ALA A 161 2.80 20.89 25.31
C ALA A 161 2.79 22.42 25.17
N ALA A 162 2.00 22.95 24.22
CA ALA A 162 2.05 24.34 23.76
C ALA A 162 3.49 24.84 23.54
N ALA A 163 4.32 24.02 22.88
CA ALA A 163 5.76 24.21 22.81
C ALA A 163 6.30 24.07 21.38
N ASN A 164 7.25 24.94 21.03
CA ASN A 164 8.04 24.87 19.81
C ASN A 164 9.25 23.94 20.03
N PHE A 165 9.37 22.89 19.22
CA PHE A 165 10.48 21.94 19.25
C PHE A 165 11.62 22.32 18.31
N GLY A 166 11.35 23.13 17.30
CA GLY A 166 12.35 23.76 16.45
C GLY A 166 11.69 24.54 15.32
N GLU A 167 12.34 25.61 14.87
CA GLU A 167 11.79 26.50 13.86
C GLU A 167 12.80 26.97 12.83
N VAL A 168 12.32 27.28 11.63
CA VAL A 168 13.00 28.10 10.63
C VAL A 168 12.20 29.38 10.43
N ILE A 169 12.90 30.52 10.38
CA ILE A 169 12.28 31.82 10.11
C ILE A 169 12.32 32.05 8.60
N ILE A 170 11.18 32.44 8.01
CA ILE A 170 11.10 32.82 6.61
C ILE A 170 11.62 34.26 6.51
N PRO A 171 12.72 34.51 5.76
CA PRO A 171 13.32 35.83 5.70
C PRO A 171 12.33 36.90 5.19
N PRO A 172 12.28 38.10 5.80
CA PRO A 172 11.50 39.21 5.25
C PRO A 172 11.93 39.52 3.81
N GLY A 173 10.97 39.59 2.89
CA GLY A 173 11.25 39.81 1.47
C GLY A 173 11.79 38.57 0.73
N PHE A 174 11.59 37.36 1.28
CA PHE A 174 11.93 36.12 0.59
C PHE A 174 11.21 36.04 -0.76
N VAL A 175 11.98 36.08 -1.85
CA VAL A 175 11.44 35.95 -3.21
C VAL A 175 11.28 34.47 -3.53
N LEU A 176 10.04 34.01 -3.69
CA LEU A 176 9.71 32.62 -4.03
C LEU A 176 10.25 32.21 -5.40
N PRO A 177 10.62 30.94 -5.60
CA PRO A 177 10.92 30.42 -6.92
C PRO A 177 9.68 30.51 -7.83
N ALA A 178 9.86 30.96 -9.06
CA ALA A 178 8.78 31.10 -10.03
C ALA A 178 9.27 30.83 -11.45
N ALA A 179 8.34 30.48 -12.36
CA ALA A 179 8.67 30.28 -13.76
C ALA A 179 9.33 31.54 -14.34
N HIS A 180 10.38 31.35 -15.15
CA HIS A 180 11.21 32.43 -15.68
C HIS A 180 11.08 32.51 -17.20
N ASP A 181 10.64 33.66 -17.70
CA ASP A 181 10.49 33.92 -19.14
C ASP A 181 11.82 34.39 -19.72
N LEU A 182 12.41 33.59 -20.61
CA LEU A 182 13.66 33.94 -21.31
C LEU A 182 13.41 34.88 -22.49
N GLY A 183 12.15 35.05 -22.93
CA GLY A 183 11.78 35.81 -24.11
C GLY A 183 11.76 34.98 -25.40
N PRO A 184 11.62 35.63 -26.57
CA PRO A 184 11.44 34.96 -27.86
C PRO A 184 12.71 34.23 -28.31
N LEU A 185 12.53 33.05 -28.90
CA LEU A 185 13.56 32.35 -29.66
C LEU A 185 13.50 32.84 -31.11
N VAL A 186 14.61 33.32 -31.65
CA VAL A 186 14.71 33.72 -33.07
C VAL A 186 15.88 32.98 -33.70
N GLY A 187 15.57 32.06 -34.59
CA GLY A 187 16.53 31.31 -35.38
C GLY A 187 16.99 32.08 -36.61
N THR A 188 18.10 31.63 -37.17
CA THR A 188 18.70 32.21 -38.39
C THR A 188 18.46 31.34 -39.63
N GLN A 189 18.00 30.10 -39.42
CA GLN A 189 17.77 29.11 -40.45
C GLN A 189 16.51 28.30 -40.14
N HIS A 190 15.96 27.63 -41.16
CA HIS A 190 14.85 26.69 -41.01
C HIS A 190 13.59 27.27 -40.35
N GLU A 191 13.39 28.59 -40.47
CA GLU A 191 12.25 29.32 -39.91
C GLU A 191 12.06 29.11 -38.40
N VAL A 192 13.12 28.71 -37.69
CA VAL A 192 13.04 28.45 -36.25
C VAL A 192 12.66 29.73 -35.52
N SER A 193 11.52 29.73 -34.85
CA SER A 193 11.13 30.83 -33.97
C SER A 193 10.15 30.35 -32.91
N ALA A 194 10.20 30.91 -31.71
CA ALA A 194 9.20 30.71 -30.69
C ALA A 194 8.77 32.06 -30.13
N LYS A 195 7.48 32.22 -29.83
CA LYS A 195 6.97 33.45 -29.21
C LYS A 195 7.68 33.74 -27.89
N LYS A 196 7.89 32.70 -27.08
CA LYS A 196 8.73 32.76 -25.89
C LYS A 196 9.20 31.38 -25.44
N VAL A 197 10.32 31.34 -24.73
CA VAL A 197 10.82 30.15 -24.01
C VAL A 197 10.75 30.43 -22.51
N VAL A 198 10.05 29.57 -21.77
CA VAL A 198 9.82 29.74 -20.33
C VAL A 198 10.45 28.59 -19.58
N ILE A 199 11.32 28.86 -18.62
CA ILE A 199 11.78 27.85 -17.66
C ILE A 199 10.66 27.66 -16.63
N LEU A 200 10.06 26.47 -16.59
CA LEU A 200 8.98 26.14 -15.66
C LEU A 200 9.53 25.66 -14.31
N ASP A 201 10.59 24.87 -14.34
CA ASP A 201 11.33 24.39 -13.16
C ASP A 201 12.80 24.14 -13.54
N SER A 202 13.61 23.67 -12.59
CA SER A 202 15.05 23.46 -12.78
C SER A 202 15.43 22.45 -13.89
N ARG A 203 14.49 21.68 -14.46
CA ARG A 203 14.72 20.78 -15.59
C ARG A 203 13.69 20.91 -16.71
N THR A 204 12.60 21.65 -16.53
CA THR A 204 11.51 21.74 -17.52
C THR A 204 11.46 23.12 -18.16
N LEU A 205 11.41 23.16 -19.49
CA LEU A 205 11.25 24.35 -20.30
C LEU A 205 10.03 24.24 -21.19
N ARG A 206 9.36 25.36 -21.48
CA ARG A 206 8.24 25.46 -22.41
C ARG A 206 8.59 26.37 -23.57
N PHE A 207 8.53 25.85 -24.79
CA PHE A 207 8.65 26.61 -26.03
C PHE A 207 7.24 26.94 -26.52
N GLU A 208 6.82 28.19 -26.44
CA GLU A 208 5.47 28.60 -26.87
C GLU A 208 5.44 29.02 -28.34
N LYS A 209 4.51 28.42 -29.08
CA LYS A 209 4.29 28.71 -30.51
C LYS A 209 5.58 28.60 -31.34
N LEU A 210 6.28 27.47 -31.17
CA LEU A 210 7.45 27.12 -31.95
C LEU A 210 7.07 26.89 -33.43
N VAL A 211 7.85 27.48 -34.32
CA VAL A 211 7.84 27.29 -35.76
C VAL A 211 9.17 26.67 -36.15
N TYR A 212 9.15 25.71 -37.08
CA TYR A 212 10.32 25.07 -37.68
C TYR A 212 9.91 24.45 -39.01
N ASP A 213 10.68 24.65 -40.07
CA ASP A 213 10.32 24.22 -41.43
C ASP A 213 10.41 22.70 -41.68
N GLY A 214 11.01 21.94 -40.75
CA GLY A 214 11.15 20.48 -40.86
C GLY A 214 12.26 19.99 -41.79
N ASN A 215 13.02 20.88 -42.44
CA ASN A 215 13.99 20.51 -43.49
C ASN A 215 15.36 20.12 -42.95
N GLY A 216 15.60 20.23 -41.65
CA GLY A 216 16.82 19.75 -41.01
C GLY A 216 16.80 18.22 -40.87
N PRO A 217 17.78 17.51 -41.46
CA PRO A 217 17.77 16.04 -41.53
C PRO A 217 18.04 15.34 -40.19
N ASP A 218 18.52 16.07 -39.18
CA ASP A 218 18.98 15.51 -37.91
C ASP A 218 18.86 16.55 -36.77
N ALA A 219 17.70 17.20 -36.69
CA ALA A 219 17.43 18.30 -35.77
C ALA A 219 16.95 17.81 -34.39
N TYR A 220 17.43 18.44 -33.32
CA TYR A 220 17.06 18.11 -31.93
C TYR A 220 16.78 19.38 -31.13
N PHE A 221 15.96 19.28 -30.08
CA PHE A 221 16.08 20.22 -28.97
C PHE A 221 17.43 20.01 -28.30
N TRP A 222 18.19 21.08 -28.11
CA TRP A 222 19.61 21.00 -27.77
C TRP A 222 19.98 22.02 -26.71
N ALA A 223 20.86 21.62 -25.78
CA ALA A 223 21.41 22.49 -24.76
C ALA A 223 22.90 22.23 -24.56
N GLY A 224 23.61 23.17 -23.93
CA GLY A 224 25.03 23.02 -23.66
C GLY A 224 25.55 24.13 -22.77
N VAL A 225 26.85 24.07 -22.45
CA VAL A 225 27.52 24.92 -21.45
C VAL A 225 28.34 26.07 -22.05
N THR A 226 28.40 26.15 -23.37
CA THR A 226 29.17 27.17 -24.09
C THR A 226 28.33 28.41 -24.37
N GLU A 227 28.94 29.52 -24.81
CA GLU A 227 28.17 30.74 -25.09
C GLU A 227 27.25 30.65 -26.33
N ILE A 228 27.50 29.68 -27.20
CA ILE A 228 26.83 29.46 -28.49
C ILE A 228 26.73 27.95 -28.70
N PRO A 229 25.64 27.42 -29.30
CA PRO A 229 25.51 25.99 -29.57
C PRO A 229 26.66 25.37 -30.34
N ASP A 230 27.08 24.20 -29.88
CA ASP A 230 28.12 23.39 -30.53
C ASP A 230 27.81 21.88 -30.44
N GLU A 231 28.71 21.07 -31.03
CA GLU A 231 28.58 19.62 -31.13
C GLU A 231 28.73 18.88 -29.78
N ASN A 232 29.24 19.52 -28.74
CA ASN A 232 29.41 18.96 -27.40
C ASN A 232 28.20 19.20 -26.49
N GLY A 233 27.17 19.88 -27.00
CA GLY A 233 25.88 19.95 -26.33
C GLY A 233 25.19 18.59 -26.25
N PHE A 234 23.95 18.59 -25.79
CA PHE A 234 23.17 17.37 -25.60
C PHE A 234 21.72 17.60 -25.98
N ALA A 235 21.10 16.52 -26.46
CA ALA A 235 19.69 16.52 -26.79
C ALA A 235 18.82 16.56 -25.53
N LEU A 236 17.69 17.26 -25.65
CA LEU A 236 16.66 17.35 -24.63
C LEU A 236 15.46 16.48 -24.99
N THR A 237 14.70 16.09 -23.98
CA THR A 237 13.49 15.26 -24.13
C THR A 237 12.29 16.16 -24.36
N TRP A 238 11.59 16.03 -25.49
CA TRP A 238 10.42 16.86 -25.84
C TRP A 238 9.17 16.04 -26.18
N ARG A 239 9.28 14.71 -26.11
CA ARG A 239 8.21 13.69 -26.17
C ARG A 239 8.61 12.53 -25.25
N GLU A 240 7.65 11.70 -24.84
CA GLU A 240 7.96 10.46 -24.14
C GLU A 240 8.76 9.51 -25.05
N GLY A 241 9.97 9.14 -24.61
CA GLY A 241 10.99 8.48 -25.42
C GLY A 241 12.27 9.32 -25.57
N ASN A 242 13.42 8.67 -25.47
CA ASN A 242 14.74 9.32 -25.33
C ASN A 242 15.13 10.18 -26.55
N ASN A 243 15.63 11.41 -26.31
CA ASN A 243 16.42 12.27 -27.22
C ASN A 243 16.15 12.09 -28.71
N GLN A 244 14.89 12.28 -29.14
CA GLN A 244 14.48 11.99 -30.51
C GLN A 244 14.75 13.15 -31.46
N VAL A 245 15.20 12.80 -32.67
CA VAL A 245 15.25 13.69 -33.83
C VAL A 245 13.85 14.27 -34.06
N ILE A 246 13.76 15.55 -34.33
CA ILE A 246 12.53 16.25 -34.74
C ILE A 246 12.13 15.73 -36.12
N PRO A 247 11.05 14.95 -36.26
CA PRO A 247 10.77 14.22 -37.49
C PRO A 247 9.98 15.02 -38.52
N ARG A 248 9.50 16.22 -38.16
CA ARG A 248 8.61 17.05 -38.99
C ARG A 248 8.75 18.54 -38.70
N ALA A 249 8.13 19.33 -39.58
CA ALA A 249 7.91 20.76 -39.37
C ALA A 249 6.97 21.03 -38.18
N PHE A 250 7.12 22.21 -37.57
CA PHE A 250 6.25 22.75 -36.52
C PHE A 250 5.60 24.05 -36.97
N ALA A 251 4.30 24.19 -36.72
CA ALA A 251 3.52 25.37 -37.11
C ALA A 251 2.80 26.00 -35.90
N ASN A 252 3.50 26.86 -35.16
CA ASN A 252 3.01 27.52 -33.93
C ASN A 252 2.62 26.54 -32.81
N GLU A 253 3.35 25.43 -32.69
CA GLU A 253 3.10 24.39 -31.69
C GLU A 253 3.81 24.70 -30.37
N THR A 254 3.26 24.27 -29.24
CA THR A 254 3.88 24.48 -27.93
C THR A 254 4.48 23.19 -27.40
N PHE A 255 5.73 23.23 -26.95
CA PHE A 255 6.46 22.03 -26.49
C PHE A 255 6.95 22.18 -25.07
N ILE A 256 6.76 21.13 -24.27
CA ILE A 256 7.43 20.95 -22.98
C ILE A 256 8.69 20.12 -23.23
N VAL A 257 9.84 20.65 -22.80
CA VAL A 257 11.16 20.10 -23.05
C VAL A 257 11.87 19.92 -21.73
N LYS A 258 12.37 18.72 -21.46
CA LYS A 258 13.01 18.32 -20.20
C LYS A 258 14.51 18.12 -20.39
N ILE A 259 15.28 18.63 -19.43
CA ILE A 259 16.72 18.43 -19.28
C ILE A 259 16.94 17.05 -18.63
N PRO A 260 17.71 16.14 -19.27
CA PRO A 260 18.02 14.84 -18.70
C PRO A 260 18.78 14.96 -17.37
N PRO A 261 18.42 14.17 -16.35
CA PRO A 261 19.20 14.12 -15.11
C PRO A 261 20.63 13.61 -15.38
N PRO A 262 21.62 13.99 -14.54
CA PRO A 262 21.49 14.82 -13.34
C PRO A 262 21.49 16.34 -13.62
N ARG A 263 21.47 16.78 -14.88
CA ARG A 263 21.62 18.20 -15.24
C ARG A 263 20.35 19.00 -14.97
N THR A 264 20.54 20.29 -14.79
CA THR A 264 19.51 21.30 -14.58
C THR A 264 19.74 22.52 -15.47
N VAL A 265 18.82 23.48 -15.47
CA VAL A 265 18.98 24.79 -16.12
C VAL A 265 20.17 25.58 -15.58
N TYR A 266 20.64 25.27 -14.36
CA TYR A 266 21.83 25.86 -13.77
C TYR A 266 23.12 25.32 -14.39
N ASP A 267 23.05 24.16 -15.06
CA ASP A 267 24.18 23.47 -15.67
C ASP A 267 24.28 23.72 -17.19
N ILE A 268 23.50 24.67 -17.74
CA ILE A 268 23.51 25.02 -19.16
C ILE A 268 23.55 26.53 -19.37
N SER A 269 24.07 26.95 -20.52
CA SER A 269 24.23 28.35 -20.94
C SER A 269 23.37 28.71 -22.14
N TYR A 270 22.79 27.72 -22.83
CA TYR A 270 21.82 27.93 -23.89
C TYR A 270 20.84 26.77 -24.02
N VAL A 271 19.71 27.04 -24.69
CA VAL A 271 18.79 26.03 -25.21
C VAL A 271 18.29 26.43 -26.60
N GLY A 272 18.05 25.48 -27.50
CA GLY A 272 17.63 25.78 -28.87
C GLY A 272 17.33 24.55 -29.72
N LEU A 273 17.34 24.74 -31.04
CA LEU A 273 17.30 23.66 -32.02
C LEU A 273 18.67 23.54 -32.70
N TRP A 274 19.22 22.32 -32.71
CA TRP A 274 20.53 22.01 -33.31
C TRP A 274 20.41 20.85 -34.28
N CYS A 275 21.04 20.96 -35.44
CA CYS A 275 21.17 19.84 -36.37
C CYS A 275 22.52 19.16 -36.20
N HIS A 276 22.51 17.91 -35.75
CA HIS A 276 23.73 17.16 -35.45
C HIS A 276 24.50 16.80 -36.72
N LEU A 277 23.83 16.29 -37.75
CA LEU A 277 24.44 16.00 -39.05
C LEU A 277 25.06 17.23 -39.74
N ALA A 278 24.38 18.38 -39.68
CA ALA A 278 24.87 19.62 -40.31
C ALA A 278 25.84 20.40 -39.42
N LYS A 279 25.99 20.02 -38.14
CA LYS A 279 26.72 20.76 -37.11
C LYS A 279 26.32 22.25 -37.07
N ALA A 280 25.01 22.50 -37.14
CA ALA A 280 24.46 23.83 -37.33
C ALA A 280 23.44 24.18 -36.24
N ASP A 281 23.57 25.40 -35.73
CA ASP A 281 22.59 26.04 -34.85
C ASP A 281 21.44 26.61 -35.69
N PHE A 282 20.23 26.07 -35.51
CA PHE A 282 19.06 26.59 -36.19
C PHE A 282 18.45 27.78 -35.44
N GLY A 283 18.71 27.88 -34.14
CA GLY A 283 18.30 28.98 -33.28
C GLY A 283 18.40 28.57 -31.82
N HIS A 284 18.94 29.45 -30.99
CA HIS A 284 19.05 29.26 -29.54
C HIS A 284 18.70 30.53 -28.77
N ILE A 285 18.47 30.33 -27.48
CA ILE A 285 18.33 31.40 -26.49
C ILE A 285 19.31 31.14 -25.35
N LYS A 286 19.90 32.21 -24.81
CA LYS A 286 20.88 32.12 -23.73
C LYS A 286 20.18 31.94 -22.39
N ILE A 287 20.82 31.17 -21.50
CA ILE A 287 20.39 30.96 -20.13
C ILE A 287 21.52 31.45 -19.23
N ASN A 288 21.19 32.29 -18.25
CA ASN A 288 22.12 32.72 -17.21
C ASN A 288 21.72 32.08 -15.88
N GLY A 289 22.26 30.89 -15.60
CA GLY A 289 21.95 30.13 -14.39
C GLY A 289 22.17 30.90 -13.08
N SER A 290 23.10 31.86 -13.04
CA SER A 290 23.41 32.63 -11.83
C SER A 290 22.32 33.61 -11.40
N GLU A 291 21.39 33.95 -12.30
CA GLU A 291 20.29 34.89 -12.05
C GLU A 291 18.94 34.19 -11.88
N LEU A 292 18.89 32.86 -12.01
CA LEU A 292 17.66 32.10 -11.94
C LEU A 292 17.21 31.87 -10.49
N ASN A 293 15.92 32.05 -10.27
CA ASN A 293 15.20 31.63 -9.07
C ASN A 293 13.93 30.88 -9.52
N VAL A 294 14.13 29.69 -10.06
CA VAL A 294 13.06 28.86 -10.64
C VAL A 294 12.71 27.70 -9.72
N PRO A 295 11.49 27.13 -9.83
CA PRO A 295 11.08 26.00 -9.03
C PRO A 295 12.04 24.81 -9.13
N ALA A 296 12.14 24.00 -8.07
CA ALA A 296 12.92 22.77 -8.11
C ALA A 296 12.17 21.68 -8.89
N SER A 297 12.90 20.87 -9.65
CA SER A 297 12.33 19.71 -10.36
C SER A 297 12.38 18.52 -9.42
N LEU A 298 11.27 18.25 -8.72
CA LEU A 298 11.10 17.04 -7.92
C LEU A 298 10.93 15.83 -8.85
N GLY A 299 12.01 15.29 -9.43
CA GLY A 299 11.99 13.96 -10.07
C GLY A 299 10.84 13.69 -11.06
N THR A 300 10.42 14.68 -11.86
CA THR A 300 9.16 14.64 -12.62
C THR A 300 9.21 13.92 -13.98
N GLN A 301 10.03 12.86 -14.16
CA GLN A 301 9.85 12.05 -15.38
C GLN A 301 8.57 11.22 -15.33
N GLY A 302 8.10 10.77 -14.17
CA GLY A 302 6.84 10.01 -14.12
C GLY A 302 5.72 10.55 -13.22
N MET A 303 5.88 11.72 -12.59
CA MET A 303 4.72 12.45 -12.04
C MET A 303 3.81 13.05 -13.14
N ASP A 304 4.33 13.10 -14.37
CA ASP A 304 3.70 13.69 -15.54
C ASP A 304 3.75 12.72 -16.75
N TYR A 305 3.90 11.42 -16.46
CA TYR A 305 3.82 10.35 -17.46
C TYR A 305 2.35 9.94 -17.59
N HIS A 306 1.78 10.14 -18.78
CA HIS A 306 0.34 9.95 -19.06
C HIS A 306 0.06 8.73 -19.95
N GLY A 307 1.10 7.95 -20.24
CA GLY A 307 1.05 6.84 -21.18
C GLY A 307 1.42 7.27 -22.59
N GLN A 308 1.35 6.35 -23.55
CA GLN A 308 1.84 6.60 -24.90
C GLN A 308 1.01 7.69 -25.62
N LEU A 309 1.65 8.80 -26.01
CA LEU A 309 1.01 9.85 -26.80
C LEU A 309 0.41 9.30 -28.11
N ILE A 310 -0.88 9.56 -28.31
CA ILE A 310 -1.62 9.29 -29.55
C ILE A 310 -1.54 10.52 -30.47
N GLY A 311 -1.88 11.70 -29.94
CA GLY A 311 -1.84 12.96 -30.68
C GLY A 311 -2.68 14.06 -30.05
N GLU A 312 -2.74 15.23 -30.70
CA GLU A 312 -3.58 16.36 -30.30
C GLU A 312 -4.78 16.47 -31.24
N PHE A 313 -5.92 16.94 -30.71
CA PHE A 313 -7.08 17.23 -31.53
C PHE A 313 -6.77 18.37 -32.53
N VAL A 314 -7.06 18.10 -33.80
CA VAL A 314 -7.19 19.14 -34.82
C VAL A 314 -8.54 19.81 -34.62
N THR A 315 -8.53 21.05 -34.15
CA THR A 315 -9.73 21.87 -33.95
C THR A 315 -10.36 22.22 -35.30
N LEU A 316 -11.65 21.95 -35.44
CA LEU A 316 -12.44 22.36 -36.61
C LEU A 316 -13.52 23.38 -36.22
N ASP A 317 -14.23 23.13 -35.11
CA ASP A 317 -15.29 24.00 -34.60
C ASP A 317 -15.51 23.74 -33.09
N HIS A 318 -16.38 24.54 -32.45
CA HIS A 318 -16.82 24.36 -31.07
C HIS A 318 -15.71 24.27 -29.99
N GLY A 319 -14.54 24.83 -30.29
CA GLY A 319 -13.42 24.89 -29.35
C GLY A 319 -12.86 23.53 -28.93
N VAL A 320 -12.98 22.50 -29.79
CA VAL A 320 -12.43 21.16 -29.51
C VAL A 320 -10.91 21.22 -29.52
N GLU A 321 -10.32 21.08 -28.34
CA GLU A 321 -8.87 21.08 -28.09
C GLU A 321 -8.52 19.99 -27.07
N GLY A 322 -7.25 19.61 -26.99
CA GLY A 322 -6.75 18.65 -26.02
C GLY A 322 -5.77 17.63 -26.60
N THR A 323 -4.97 17.04 -25.71
CA THR A 323 -3.96 16.02 -26.03
C THR A 323 -4.45 14.65 -25.59
N VAL A 324 -4.24 13.61 -26.40
CA VAL A 324 -4.73 12.25 -26.12
C VAL A 324 -3.57 11.28 -25.99
N TYR A 325 -3.59 10.51 -24.90
CA TYR A 325 -2.63 9.47 -24.55
C TYR A 325 -3.32 8.12 -24.47
N ALA A 326 -2.64 7.04 -24.83
CA ALA A 326 -3.04 5.68 -24.49
C ALA A 326 -2.54 5.37 -23.09
N VAL A 327 -3.45 5.09 -22.16
CA VAL A 327 -3.17 4.66 -20.79
C VAL A 327 -2.76 3.19 -20.78
N ASP A 328 -3.47 2.36 -21.54
CA ASP A 328 -3.15 0.95 -21.77
C ASP A 328 -3.72 0.49 -23.13
N GLN A 329 -4.00 -0.80 -23.30
CA GLN A 329 -4.55 -1.32 -24.56
C GLN A 329 -5.95 -0.78 -24.92
N ARG A 330 -6.74 -0.32 -23.94
CA ARG A 330 -8.16 0.07 -24.13
C ARG A 330 -8.56 1.38 -23.47
N ARG A 331 -7.71 1.99 -22.65
CA ARG A 331 -8.02 3.28 -22.01
C ARG A 331 -7.22 4.39 -22.66
N ILE A 332 -7.90 5.49 -22.98
CA ILE A 332 -7.27 6.74 -23.41
C ILE A 332 -7.43 7.79 -22.33
N MET A 333 -6.44 8.69 -22.21
CA MET A 333 -6.51 9.88 -21.39
C MET A 333 -6.51 11.11 -22.29
N LEU A 334 -7.53 11.94 -22.19
CA LEU A 334 -7.58 13.27 -22.78
C LEU A 334 -7.12 14.26 -21.72
N ARG A 335 -6.15 15.11 -22.04
CA ARG A 335 -5.68 16.20 -21.19
C ARG A 335 -5.93 17.54 -21.85
N ASP A 336 -6.18 18.54 -21.02
CA ASP A 336 -6.50 19.90 -21.43
C ASP A 336 -7.66 19.89 -22.45
N PHE A 337 -8.62 18.98 -22.25
CA PHE A 337 -9.74 18.80 -23.15
C PHE A 337 -10.76 19.92 -22.97
N SER A 338 -11.06 20.58 -24.08
CA SER A 338 -12.02 21.67 -24.15
C SER A 338 -13.06 21.40 -25.22
N TYR A 339 -14.31 21.75 -24.95
CA TYR A 339 -15.45 21.68 -25.87
C TYR A 339 -16.56 22.59 -25.35
N ASP A 340 -17.13 23.44 -26.20
CA ASP A 340 -18.09 24.47 -25.75
C ASP A 340 -19.46 23.95 -25.27
N GLY A 341 -19.77 22.67 -25.50
CA GLY A 341 -21.02 22.03 -25.07
C GLY A 341 -22.28 22.50 -25.78
N SER A 342 -22.16 23.29 -26.85
CA SER A 342 -23.32 23.95 -27.48
C SER A 342 -24.07 23.08 -28.49
N ALA A 343 -23.49 21.95 -28.92
CA ALA A 343 -24.14 21.07 -29.88
C ALA A 343 -25.11 20.10 -29.18
N PRO A 344 -26.26 19.80 -29.79
CA PRO A 344 -27.35 19.08 -29.13
C PRO A 344 -27.11 17.56 -28.99
N ASP A 345 -26.11 17.00 -29.68
CA ASP A 345 -25.91 15.54 -29.79
C ASP A 345 -24.45 15.19 -30.14
N ALA A 346 -23.50 15.80 -29.41
CA ALA A 346 -22.05 15.57 -29.58
C ALA A 346 -21.52 14.44 -28.69
N PHE A 347 -20.57 13.65 -29.21
CA PHE A 347 -19.93 12.56 -28.49
C PHE A 347 -18.43 12.49 -28.81
N LEU A 348 -17.65 11.91 -27.91
CA LEU A 348 -16.38 11.31 -28.33
C LEU A 348 -16.70 10.15 -29.28
N TRP A 349 -15.96 10.04 -30.36
CA TRP A 349 -16.34 9.23 -31.52
C TRP A 349 -15.10 8.62 -32.14
N ALA A 350 -15.06 7.29 -32.27
CA ALA A 350 -13.92 6.58 -32.86
C ALA A 350 -14.35 5.80 -34.10
N GLY A 351 -13.47 5.61 -35.07
CA GLY A 351 -13.85 4.83 -36.25
C GLY A 351 -12.70 4.23 -37.04
N VAL A 352 -13.06 3.30 -37.90
CA VAL A 352 -12.13 2.44 -38.67
C VAL A 352 -11.97 2.88 -40.13
N SER A 353 -12.76 3.87 -40.57
CA SER A 353 -12.63 4.51 -41.89
C SER A 353 -11.36 5.36 -41.97
N ASP A 354 -10.93 5.72 -43.18
CA ASP A 354 -9.71 6.54 -43.36
C ASP A 354 -9.87 7.99 -42.85
N LEU A 355 -11.10 8.48 -42.70
CA LEU A 355 -11.44 9.80 -42.16
C LEU A 355 -12.65 9.72 -41.20
N PRO A 356 -12.77 10.65 -40.24
CA PRO A 356 -13.96 10.81 -39.40
C PRO A 356 -15.25 10.83 -40.21
N SER A 357 -16.21 9.99 -39.83
CA SER A 357 -17.47 9.83 -40.57
C SER A 357 -18.63 9.38 -39.68
N VAL A 358 -19.83 9.37 -40.26
CA VAL A 358 -21.07 8.87 -39.62
C VAL A 358 -21.01 7.41 -39.18
N ILE A 359 -20.05 6.62 -39.68
CA ILE A 359 -19.92 5.18 -39.40
C ILE A 359 -19.04 4.91 -38.14
N GLY A 360 -18.64 5.96 -37.41
CA GLY A 360 -17.93 5.78 -36.14
C GLY A 360 -18.82 5.26 -35.00
N THR A 361 -18.16 4.87 -33.91
CA THR A 361 -18.73 4.38 -32.65
C THR A 361 -18.57 5.44 -31.56
N PRO A 362 -19.62 5.75 -30.77
CA PRO A 362 -19.47 6.62 -29.61
C PRO A 362 -18.57 6.00 -28.55
N LEU A 363 -17.70 6.83 -27.98
CA LEU A 363 -17.02 6.54 -26.72
C LEU A 363 -17.76 7.29 -25.61
N TYR A 364 -18.22 6.56 -24.61
CA TYR A 364 -19.03 7.12 -23.54
C TYR A 364 -18.18 7.50 -22.33
N LEU A 365 -18.36 8.73 -21.83
CA LEU A 365 -17.78 9.18 -20.57
C LEU A 365 -18.65 8.71 -19.41
N ASP A 366 -18.04 8.10 -18.39
CA ASP A 366 -18.72 7.59 -17.19
C ASP A 366 -19.92 6.67 -17.48
N ASN A 367 -19.89 5.96 -18.62
CA ASN A 367 -21.00 5.16 -19.15
C ASN A 367 -22.32 5.95 -19.37
N SER A 368 -22.25 7.28 -19.43
CA SER A 368 -23.38 8.14 -19.82
C SER A 368 -23.59 8.07 -21.33
N ARG A 369 -24.84 7.77 -21.75
CA ARG A 369 -25.25 7.83 -23.17
C ARG A 369 -25.71 9.23 -23.58
N GLU A 370 -25.62 10.19 -22.68
CA GLU A 370 -25.99 11.58 -22.96
C GLU A 370 -24.93 12.27 -23.81
N PRO A 371 -25.32 13.25 -24.64
CA PRO A 371 -24.37 14.10 -25.35
C PRO A 371 -23.38 14.79 -24.42
N LEU A 372 -22.16 15.05 -24.91
CA LEU A 372 -21.14 15.81 -24.20
C LEU A 372 -21.67 17.18 -23.80
N GLY A 373 -21.50 17.52 -22.51
CA GLY A 373 -21.64 18.88 -22.02
C GLY A 373 -20.42 19.75 -22.36
N ALA A 374 -20.37 20.95 -21.79
CA ALA A 374 -19.20 21.81 -21.94
C ALA A 374 -18.03 21.29 -21.08
N TYR A 375 -16.83 21.27 -21.65
CA TYR A 375 -15.57 20.94 -20.99
C TYR A 375 -14.58 22.09 -21.19
N GLY A 376 -13.76 22.34 -20.17
CA GLY A 376 -12.72 23.37 -20.20
C GLY A 376 -11.48 22.90 -19.46
N ASP A 377 -10.38 22.75 -20.19
CA ASP A 377 -9.08 22.26 -19.72
C ASP A 377 -9.18 20.99 -18.84
N SER A 378 -10.10 20.10 -19.18
CA SER A 378 -10.42 18.92 -18.38
C SER A 378 -9.48 17.76 -18.66
N VAL A 379 -9.27 16.90 -17.65
CA VAL A 379 -8.63 15.59 -17.82
C VAL A 379 -9.72 14.53 -17.80
N LEU A 380 -9.79 13.70 -18.84
CA LEU A 380 -10.78 12.64 -18.98
C LEU A 380 -10.06 11.32 -19.24
N VAL A 381 -10.48 10.24 -18.58
CA VAL A 381 -10.04 8.88 -18.91
C VAL A 381 -11.23 8.13 -19.49
N VAL A 382 -11.06 7.59 -20.69
CA VAL A 382 -12.14 6.95 -21.46
C VAL A 382 -11.73 5.54 -21.78
N GLU A 383 -12.61 4.59 -21.48
CA GLU A 383 -12.42 3.19 -21.79
C GLU A 383 -13.16 2.82 -23.07
N LEU A 384 -12.48 2.08 -23.95
CA LEU A 384 -13.03 1.57 -25.21
C LEU A 384 -13.95 0.36 -24.97
N GLU A 385 -14.82 0.07 -25.95
CA GLU A 385 -15.71 -1.09 -25.92
C GLU A 385 -14.93 -2.41 -25.80
N GLU A 386 -15.55 -3.39 -25.15
CA GLU A 386 -14.92 -4.66 -24.89
C GLU A 386 -14.55 -5.43 -26.17
N GLY A 387 -13.37 -6.07 -26.15
CA GLY A 387 -12.81 -6.76 -27.29
C GLY A 387 -12.13 -5.85 -28.33
N THR A 388 -12.17 -4.54 -28.14
CA THR A 388 -11.46 -3.58 -29.00
C THR A 388 -10.21 -3.03 -28.33
N LYS A 389 -9.21 -2.71 -29.14
CA LYS A 389 -7.99 -2.00 -28.76
C LYS A 389 -8.00 -0.61 -29.37
N ILE A 390 -7.24 0.30 -28.78
CA ILE A 390 -7.06 1.66 -29.32
C ILE A 390 -6.61 1.62 -30.79
N THR A 391 -5.70 0.70 -31.13
CA THR A 391 -5.18 0.51 -32.50
C THR A 391 -6.15 -0.14 -33.48
N ASP A 392 -7.32 -0.60 -33.03
CA ASP A 392 -8.36 -1.10 -33.94
C ASP A 392 -9.07 0.06 -34.64
N TYR A 393 -9.02 1.26 -34.05
CA TYR A 393 -9.54 2.50 -34.61
C TYR A 393 -8.45 3.27 -35.37
N LYS A 394 -8.83 3.97 -36.43
CA LYS A 394 -7.95 4.83 -37.23
C LYS A 394 -7.98 6.30 -36.80
N TRP A 395 -9.03 6.73 -36.11
CA TRP A 395 -9.20 8.10 -35.66
C TRP A 395 -10.13 8.19 -34.45
N LEU A 396 -9.97 9.28 -33.70
CA LEU A 396 -10.83 9.75 -32.62
C LEU A 396 -11.34 11.16 -32.98
N SER A 397 -12.57 11.49 -32.61
CA SER A 397 -13.25 12.74 -32.97
C SER A 397 -14.23 13.18 -31.89
N VAL A 398 -14.54 14.48 -31.86
CA VAL A 398 -15.78 14.99 -31.26
C VAL A 398 -16.79 15.17 -32.40
N TRP A 399 -17.84 14.36 -32.40
CA TRP A 399 -18.78 14.24 -33.52
C TRP A 399 -20.20 14.54 -33.09
N CYS A 400 -20.90 15.42 -33.82
CA CYS A 400 -22.34 15.61 -33.64
C CYS A 400 -23.14 14.74 -34.61
N ARG A 401 -23.93 13.79 -34.09
CA ARG A 401 -24.71 12.88 -34.95
C ARG A 401 -25.91 13.57 -35.59
N THR A 402 -26.53 14.52 -34.88
CA THR A 402 -27.66 15.30 -35.40
C THR A 402 -27.30 16.08 -36.65
N PHE A 403 -26.14 16.74 -36.65
CA PHE A 403 -25.68 17.52 -37.81
C PHE A 403 -24.75 16.75 -38.74
N GLN A 404 -24.26 15.57 -38.32
CA GLN A 404 -23.27 14.77 -39.05
C GLN A 404 -21.98 15.57 -39.33
N VAL A 405 -21.52 16.33 -38.34
CA VAL A 405 -20.35 17.21 -38.43
C VAL A 405 -19.29 16.77 -37.41
N ASN A 406 -18.04 16.80 -37.85
CA ASN A 406 -16.84 16.64 -37.03
C ASN A 406 -16.41 18.00 -36.47
N PHE A 407 -16.31 18.14 -35.15
CA PHE A 407 -15.87 19.37 -34.49
C PHE A 407 -14.38 19.38 -34.17
N GLY A 408 -13.76 18.20 -34.12
CA GLY A 408 -12.32 18.05 -34.02
C GLY A 408 -11.94 16.58 -34.05
N TYR A 409 -10.74 16.26 -34.53
CA TYR A 409 -10.29 14.88 -34.65
C TYR A 409 -8.78 14.72 -34.50
N LEU A 410 -8.35 13.49 -34.25
CA LEU A 410 -6.97 13.06 -34.36
C LEU A 410 -6.91 11.69 -35.03
N ASN A 411 -5.77 11.36 -35.65
CA ASN A 411 -5.54 10.06 -36.24
C ASN A 411 -4.77 9.16 -35.29
N ILE A 412 -5.13 7.88 -35.26
CA ILE A 412 -4.47 6.85 -34.48
C ILE A 412 -3.56 6.06 -35.43
N SER A 413 -2.27 5.98 -35.10
CA SER A 413 -1.34 5.20 -35.92
C SER A 413 -1.55 3.70 -35.71
N ALA A 414 -1.60 2.92 -36.79
CA ALA A 414 -1.59 1.46 -36.71
C ALA A 414 -0.27 0.90 -36.13
N SER A 415 0.80 1.70 -36.13
CA SER A 415 2.08 1.34 -35.50
C SER A 415 2.23 1.83 -34.06
N LEU A 416 1.17 2.39 -33.45
CA LEU A 416 1.18 2.85 -32.08
C LEU A 416 1.46 1.67 -31.13
N SER A 417 2.52 1.78 -30.34
CA SER A 417 2.83 0.80 -29.30
C SER A 417 2.03 1.13 -28.05
N LEU A 418 1.05 0.30 -27.70
CA LEU A 418 0.20 0.53 -26.53
C LEU A 418 0.91 0.12 -25.24
N PRO A 419 0.78 0.89 -24.14
CA PRO A 419 1.40 0.52 -22.87
C PRO A 419 0.79 -0.76 -22.28
N ASP A 420 1.63 -1.55 -21.62
CA ASP A 420 1.23 -2.78 -20.93
C ASP A 420 2.17 -3.08 -19.75
N LYS A 421 1.76 -3.93 -18.80
CA LYS A 421 2.61 -4.33 -17.69
C LYS A 421 3.91 -4.95 -18.20
N TYR A 422 5.03 -4.58 -17.58
CA TYR A 422 6.35 -5.04 -17.99
C TYR A 422 6.87 -6.13 -17.06
N ASN A 423 7.19 -7.31 -17.60
CA ASN A 423 7.74 -8.42 -16.83
C ASN A 423 9.26 -8.32 -16.75
N LEU A 424 9.79 -8.10 -15.54
CA LEU A 424 11.23 -8.06 -15.29
C LEU A 424 11.85 -9.47 -15.20
N GLY A 425 11.04 -10.50 -14.95
CA GLY A 425 11.48 -11.88 -14.71
C GLY A 425 11.63 -12.21 -13.23
N ALA A 426 12.19 -13.40 -12.95
CA ALA A 426 12.36 -13.91 -11.59
C ALA A 426 13.41 -13.10 -10.79
N LEU A 427 13.14 -12.87 -9.50
CA LEU A 427 14.09 -12.20 -8.61
C LEU A 427 15.18 -13.20 -8.18
N PRO A 428 16.46 -12.97 -8.51
CA PRO A 428 17.54 -13.89 -8.16
C PRO A 428 17.83 -13.87 -6.65
N THR A 429 18.01 -15.05 -6.07
CA THR A 429 18.46 -15.18 -4.67
C THR A 429 19.93 -14.84 -4.52
N LYS A 430 20.23 -13.88 -3.65
CA LYS A 430 21.61 -13.62 -3.21
C LYS A 430 21.82 -14.02 -1.74
N ALA A 431 20.90 -13.65 -0.86
CA ALA A 431 20.94 -14.00 0.55
C ALA A 431 19.52 -14.09 1.14
N HIS A 432 19.42 -14.67 2.34
CA HIS A 432 18.21 -14.64 3.15
C HIS A 432 16.95 -15.19 2.47
N ASP A 433 17.13 -16.19 1.60
CA ASP A 433 16.08 -16.81 0.79
C ASP A 433 15.21 -15.83 0.01
N VAL A 434 15.73 -14.63 -0.29
CA VAL A 434 15.04 -13.65 -1.12
C VAL A 434 14.85 -14.20 -2.52
N LYS A 435 13.60 -14.35 -2.95
CA LYS A 435 13.24 -14.72 -4.33
C LYS A 435 11.79 -14.35 -4.62
N ALA A 436 11.47 -14.27 -5.89
CA ALA A 436 10.12 -14.17 -6.43
C ALA A 436 10.12 -14.88 -7.79
N ASP A 437 9.02 -15.54 -8.13
CA ASP A 437 8.88 -16.23 -9.41
C ASP A 437 8.88 -15.25 -10.58
N ALA A 438 8.31 -14.06 -10.37
CA ALA A 438 8.36 -12.95 -11.30
C ALA A 438 8.20 -11.60 -10.57
N VAL A 439 8.79 -10.56 -11.14
CA VAL A 439 8.54 -9.16 -10.75
C VAL A 439 7.96 -8.42 -11.95
N TYR A 440 6.80 -7.80 -11.77
CA TYR A 440 6.16 -6.96 -12.78
C TYR A 440 6.25 -5.49 -12.41
N ILE A 441 6.40 -4.63 -13.41
CA ILE A 441 6.04 -3.21 -13.34
C ILE A 441 4.61 -3.10 -13.86
N LEU A 442 3.67 -2.76 -12.99
CA LEU A 442 2.25 -2.65 -13.35
C LEU A 442 1.91 -1.29 -13.95
N ASP A 443 2.56 -0.24 -13.45
CA ASP A 443 2.39 1.14 -13.88
C ASP A 443 3.64 1.96 -13.50
N ALA A 444 3.64 3.26 -13.78
CA ALA A 444 4.74 4.17 -13.50
C ALA A 444 5.20 4.21 -12.03
N LYS A 445 4.45 3.66 -11.06
CA LYS A 445 4.81 3.64 -9.62
C LYS A 445 4.73 2.28 -8.96
N THR A 446 4.21 1.24 -9.60
CA THR A 446 3.84 0.01 -8.90
C THR A 446 4.66 -1.18 -9.40
N PHE A 447 5.32 -1.87 -8.46
CA PHE A 447 5.92 -3.18 -8.68
C PHE A 447 5.07 -4.27 -8.01
N PHE A 448 5.02 -5.44 -8.65
CA PHE A 448 4.31 -6.62 -8.14
C PHE A 448 5.22 -7.84 -8.16
N PHE A 449 5.49 -8.39 -6.97
CA PHE A 449 6.30 -9.58 -6.76
C PHE A 449 5.38 -10.78 -6.62
N VAL A 450 5.56 -11.77 -7.49
CA VAL A 450 4.79 -13.02 -7.47
C VAL A 450 5.52 -14.05 -6.61
N ASN A 451 4.81 -14.65 -5.65
CA ASN A 451 5.34 -15.74 -4.83
C ASN A 451 6.67 -15.37 -4.15
N PHE A 452 6.69 -14.26 -3.41
CA PHE A 452 7.88 -13.69 -2.79
C PHE A 452 8.27 -14.44 -1.51
N PHE A 453 9.57 -14.68 -1.33
CA PHE A 453 10.15 -15.32 -0.14
C PHE A 453 11.22 -14.44 0.48
N TYR A 454 11.38 -14.51 1.80
CA TYR A 454 12.46 -13.90 2.59
C TYR A 454 12.47 -14.51 3.99
N ASP A 455 13.64 -14.89 4.51
CA ASP A 455 13.79 -15.62 5.78
C ASP A 455 13.62 -14.77 7.06
N GLY A 456 13.49 -13.45 6.92
CA GLY A 456 13.30 -12.53 8.04
C GLY A 456 14.55 -12.21 8.87
N ALA A 457 15.72 -12.74 8.52
CA ALA A 457 16.92 -12.65 9.35
C ALA A 457 17.71 -11.33 9.22
N GLY A 458 17.37 -10.50 8.23
CA GLY A 458 17.96 -9.17 8.08
C GLY A 458 17.43 -8.18 9.13
N PRO A 459 18.33 -7.46 9.84
CA PRO A 459 17.96 -6.60 10.96
C PRO A 459 17.40 -5.23 10.54
N ASP A 460 17.60 -4.84 9.28
CA ASP A 460 17.31 -3.50 8.76
C ASP A 460 16.98 -3.56 7.26
N THR A 461 16.00 -4.40 6.91
CA THR A 461 15.70 -4.80 5.53
C THR A 461 14.57 -3.97 4.93
N TYR A 462 14.69 -3.62 3.66
CA TYR A 462 13.72 -2.81 2.92
C TYR A 462 13.48 -3.41 1.53
N PHE A 463 12.29 -3.21 0.97
CA PHE A 463 12.18 -3.11 -0.48
C PHE A 463 12.87 -1.81 -0.90
N TRP A 464 13.72 -1.87 -1.91
CA TRP A 464 14.72 -0.84 -2.14
C TRP A 464 14.94 -0.60 -3.63
N ALA A 465 15.18 0.65 -4.01
CA ALA A 465 15.45 1.02 -5.39
C ALA A 465 16.52 2.11 -5.47
N GLY A 466 17.05 2.36 -6.67
CA GLY A 466 18.06 3.38 -6.87
C GLY A 466 18.42 3.62 -8.33
N LYS A 467 19.31 4.59 -8.53
CA LYS A 467 19.68 5.17 -9.84
C LYS A 467 20.98 4.61 -10.42
N THR A 468 21.69 3.81 -9.66
CA THR A 468 22.98 3.24 -10.01
C THR A 468 22.83 1.93 -10.76
N VAL A 469 23.90 1.50 -11.44
CA VAL A 469 23.89 0.23 -12.18
C VAL A 469 23.74 -0.98 -11.25
N ASP A 470 24.14 -0.84 -9.99
CA ASP A 470 24.09 -1.87 -8.96
C ASP A 470 23.45 -1.33 -7.68
N PRO A 471 22.70 -2.15 -6.92
CA PRO A 471 22.17 -1.75 -5.63
C PRO A 471 23.25 -1.27 -4.67
N ASP A 472 23.00 -0.11 -4.06
CA ASP A 472 23.91 0.49 -3.09
C ASP A 472 23.17 1.17 -1.92
N ALA A 473 23.95 1.64 -0.95
CA ALA A 473 23.47 2.26 0.27
C ALA A 473 22.86 3.67 0.07
N ASN A 474 22.98 4.26 -1.12
CA ASN A 474 22.40 5.56 -1.50
C ASN A 474 21.06 5.40 -2.23
N GLY A 475 20.58 4.17 -2.41
CA GLY A 475 19.20 3.94 -2.82
C GLY A 475 18.20 4.41 -1.77
N PHE A 476 16.93 4.08 -1.99
CA PHE A 476 15.84 4.52 -1.15
C PHE A 476 14.79 3.41 -0.99
N PRO A 477 14.03 3.43 0.11
CA PRO A 477 13.04 2.40 0.37
C PRO A 477 11.76 2.60 -0.46
N LEU A 478 11.14 1.48 -0.82
CA LEU A 478 9.84 1.42 -1.50
C LEU A 478 8.72 1.15 -0.51
N ILE A 479 7.52 1.62 -0.86
CA ILE A 479 6.32 1.54 -0.05
C ILE A 479 5.65 0.19 -0.23
N TRP A 480 5.71 -0.68 0.79
CA TRP A 480 5.09 -2.01 0.75
C TRP A 480 3.92 -2.18 1.74
N LYS A 481 3.78 -1.26 2.71
CA LYS A 481 2.66 -1.16 3.67
C LYS A 481 2.35 0.31 4.00
N THR A 482 1.12 0.60 4.42
CA THR A 482 0.73 1.94 4.90
C THR A 482 1.37 2.22 6.26
N GLY A 483 2.19 3.28 6.37
CA GLY A 483 2.90 3.69 7.59
C GLY A 483 4.31 4.23 7.34
N ASP A 484 4.86 4.98 8.30
CA ASP A 484 6.08 5.81 8.12
C ASP A 484 7.40 5.02 8.03
N ASN A 485 7.46 3.80 8.57
CA ASN A 485 8.71 3.05 8.62
C ASN A 485 8.71 1.95 7.55
N GLN A 486 9.20 2.29 6.35
CA GLN A 486 9.27 1.42 5.17
C GLN A 486 10.14 0.16 5.36
N ILE A 487 10.68 -0.03 6.57
CA ILE A 487 11.41 -1.20 7.01
C ILE A 487 10.50 -2.44 7.00
N ILE A 488 11.07 -3.57 6.61
CA ILE A 488 10.52 -4.90 6.87
C ILE A 488 10.94 -5.25 8.31
N PRO A 489 10.02 -5.32 9.28
CA PRO A 489 10.38 -5.55 10.68
C PRO A 489 11.22 -6.83 10.83
N SER A 490 12.27 -6.76 11.65
CA SER A 490 13.13 -7.91 11.92
C SER A 490 12.32 -9.13 12.35
N GLY A 491 12.57 -10.29 11.74
CA GLY A 491 11.80 -11.52 11.95
C GLY A 491 10.55 -11.68 11.08
N THR A 492 10.23 -10.70 10.21
CA THR A 492 9.15 -10.86 9.22
C THR A 492 9.60 -11.83 8.13
N VAL A 493 8.96 -12.99 8.06
CA VAL A 493 9.21 -14.02 7.05
C VAL A 493 8.18 -13.87 5.93
N PHE A 494 8.63 -13.96 4.68
CA PHE A 494 7.76 -14.16 3.52
C PHE A 494 7.96 -15.59 3.01
N SER A 495 6.86 -16.32 2.81
CA SER A 495 6.82 -17.74 2.45
C SER A 495 5.97 -18.01 1.22
N GLY A 496 6.05 -17.13 0.21
CA GLY A 496 5.37 -17.28 -1.07
C GLY A 496 4.18 -16.33 -1.27
N GLU A 497 4.13 -15.22 -0.54
CA GLU A 497 3.07 -14.22 -0.70
C GLU A 497 3.29 -13.36 -1.95
N ASN A 498 2.21 -12.90 -2.58
CA ASN A 498 2.31 -11.84 -3.57
C ASN A 498 2.48 -10.49 -2.84
N VAL A 499 3.46 -9.70 -3.27
CA VAL A 499 3.78 -8.41 -2.63
C VAL A 499 3.72 -7.29 -3.65
N THR A 500 2.85 -6.31 -3.40
CA THR A 500 2.83 -5.06 -4.14
C THR A 500 3.67 -4.04 -3.40
N VAL A 501 4.62 -3.43 -4.10
CA VAL A 501 5.41 -2.32 -3.56
C VAL A 501 5.38 -1.15 -4.51
N ARG A 502 5.55 0.05 -3.96
CA ARG A 502 5.22 1.28 -4.66
C ARG A 502 6.33 2.31 -4.50
N MET A 503 6.53 3.09 -5.55
CA MET A 503 7.43 4.24 -5.54
C MET A 503 6.96 5.31 -4.53
N PRO A 504 7.90 6.03 -3.91
CA PRO A 504 7.60 7.27 -3.18
C PRO A 504 6.75 8.25 -4.00
N PRO A 505 5.97 9.15 -3.35
CA PRO A 505 5.05 10.05 -4.04
C PRO A 505 5.69 10.90 -5.14
N ASP A 506 6.96 11.26 -5.01
CA ASP A 506 7.73 12.14 -5.90
C ASP A 506 8.60 11.39 -6.92
N MET A 507 8.50 10.07 -6.98
CA MET A 507 9.32 9.24 -7.86
C MET A 507 8.49 8.25 -8.66
N THR A 508 9.08 7.78 -9.76
CA THR A 508 8.53 6.73 -10.62
C THR A 508 9.57 5.70 -11.00
N VAL A 509 9.11 4.61 -11.60
CA VAL A 509 9.99 3.55 -12.11
C VAL A 509 10.95 4.06 -13.19
N PHE A 510 10.65 5.18 -13.86
CA PHE A 510 11.56 5.83 -14.81
C PHE A 510 12.76 6.50 -14.12
N ASP A 511 12.66 6.79 -12.83
CA ASP A 511 13.71 7.44 -12.05
C ASP A 511 14.71 6.45 -11.43
N ILE A 512 14.61 5.16 -11.75
CA ILE A 512 15.44 4.09 -11.18
C ILE A 512 15.88 3.07 -12.23
N THR A 513 16.92 2.32 -11.90
CA THR A 513 17.56 1.32 -12.77
C THR A 513 17.56 -0.09 -12.16
N TYR A 514 17.12 -0.22 -10.90
CA TYR A 514 16.94 -1.50 -10.24
C TYR A 514 15.85 -1.43 -9.16
N VAL A 515 15.30 -2.61 -8.83
CA VAL A 515 14.55 -2.86 -7.60
C VAL A 515 15.17 -4.05 -6.86
N SER A 516 15.20 -4.01 -5.54
CA SER A 516 15.94 -4.93 -4.69
C SER A 516 15.29 -5.13 -3.32
N VAL A 517 15.79 -6.13 -2.60
CA VAL A 517 15.62 -6.29 -1.15
C VAL A 517 16.97 -6.01 -0.52
N TRP A 518 17.06 -4.94 0.26
CA TRP A 518 18.33 -4.39 0.74
C TRP A 518 18.35 -4.29 2.25
N CYS A 519 19.47 -4.64 2.88
CA CYS A 519 19.70 -4.37 4.29
C CYS A 519 20.64 -3.19 4.49
N GLN A 520 20.12 -2.10 5.07
CA GLN A 520 20.85 -0.84 5.20
C GLN A 520 21.95 -0.93 6.26
N GLN A 521 21.69 -1.59 7.39
CA GLN A 521 22.71 -1.86 8.41
C GLN A 521 23.89 -2.71 7.87
N ALA A 522 23.60 -3.73 7.07
CA ALA A 522 24.62 -4.60 6.50
C ALA A 522 25.28 -4.02 5.24
N LYS A 523 24.69 -2.97 4.64
CA LYS A 523 25.03 -2.44 3.32
C LYS A 523 25.08 -3.54 2.26
N ALA A 524 24.09 -4.43 2.29
CA ALA A 524 24.08 -5.65 1.51
C ALA A 524 22.77 -5.83 0.76
N ASP A 525 22.89 -6.27 -0.49
CA ASP A 525 21.79 -6.65 -1.35
C ASP A 525 21.45 -8.13 -1.17
N PHE A 526 20.20 -8.42 -0.79
CA PHE A 526 19.71 -9.78 -0.59
C PHE A 526 19.09 -10.37 -1.85
N GLY A 527 18.73 -9.54 -2.83
CA GLY A 527 18.22 -9.94 -4.13
C GLY A 527 17.77 -8.72 -4.92
N SER A 528 18.16 -8.64 -6.19
CA SER A 528 17.90 -7.46 -7.03
C SER A 528 17.62 -7.85 -8.47
N ILE A 529 16.78 -7.07 -9.13
CA ILE A 529 16.59 -7.12 -10.58
C ILE A 529 16.89 -5.74 -11.18
N LYS A 530 17.62 -5.74 -12.28
CA LYS A 530 18.03 -4.53 -13.00
C LYS A 530 17.18 -4.39 -14.25
N PHE A 531 16.90 -3.16 -14.63
CA PHE A 531 16.16 -2.88 -15.85
C PHE A 531 16.60 -1.55 -16.45
N ASN A 532 16.29 -1.38 -17.73
CA ASN A 532 16.52 -0.12 -18.41
C ASN A 532 15.21 0.67 -18.44
N PRO A 533 15.09 1.80 -17.72
CA PRO A 533 13.87 2.61 -17.74
C PRO A 533 13.57 3.19 -19.13
N ASP A 534 14.58 3.37 -19.99
CA ASP A 534 14.43 3.99 -21.31
C ASP A 534 13.62 3.14 -22.31
N VAL A 535 13.41 1.85 -22.04
CA VAL A 535 12.68 0.93 -22.93
C VAL A 535 11.28 0.59 -22.42
N LEU A 536 10.86 1.19 -21.32
CA LEU A 536 9.56 0.90 -20.72
C LEU A 536 8.43 1.57 -21.51
N ASN A 537 7.43 0.78 -21.89
CA ASN A 537 6.13 1.25 -22.37
C ASN A 537 5.05 0.62 -21.48
N ILE A 538 4.75 1.29 -20.37
CA ILE A 538 3.96 0.77 -19.25
C ILE A 538 2.81 1.72 -18.93
N PRO A 539 1.72 1.30 -18.27
CA PRO A 539 0.64 2.22 -17.94
C PRO A 539 1.08 3.40 -17.05
N PRO A 540 0.46 4.58 -17.19
CA PRO A 540 0.66 5.68 -16.25
C PRO A 540 0.05 5.37 -14.89
N PHE A 541 0.57 6.03 -13.87
CA PHE A 541 0.04 5.90 -12.53
C PHE A 541 -1.07 6.95 -12.27
N LEU A 542 -2.33 6.53 -12.20
CA LEU A 542 -3.50 7.42 -12.14
C LEU A 542 -3.83 8.03 -10.76
N GLY A 543 -2.95 7.96 -9.75
CA GLY A 543 -3.26 8.55 -8.43
C GLY A 543 -4.16 7.69 -7.54
N ARG A 544 -3.85 7.59 -6.24
CA ARG A 544 -4.75 7.05 -5.20
C ARG A 544 -5.51 8.24 -4.60
N ASP A 545 -6.60 8.62 -5.25
CA ASP A 545 -7.81 9.25 -4.68
C ASP A 545 -8.85 9.58 -5.77
N GLU A 546 -8.49 9.46 -7.05
CA GLU A 546 -9.44 9.51 -8.16
C GLU A 546 -9.78 8.11 -8.70
N MET A 547 -10.08 7.17 -7.80
CA MET A 547 -11.11 6.20 -8.15
C MET A 547 -12.42 6.94 -7.96
N SER A 548 -12.94 7.49 -9.06
CA SER A 548 -14.29 8.04 -9.20
C SER A 548 -15.24 7.34 -8.22
N GLU A 549 -16.04 8.10 -7.47
CA GLU A 549 -17.15 7.53 -6.73
C GLU A 549 -17.90 6.60 -7.68
N LEU A 550 -17.86 5.29 -7.38
CA LEU A 550 -18.57 4.34 -8.23
C LEU A 550 -20.04 4.76 -8.23
N PRO A 551 -20.64 4.95 -9.42
CA PRO A 551 -21.87 5.72 -9.61
C PRO A 551 -23.07 5.08 -8.93
N ASN A 552 -22.96 3.79 -8.59
CA ASN A 552 -24.00 3.05 -7.90
C ASN A 552 -23.50 2.59 -6.55
N CYS A 553 -24.39 2.62 -5.58
CA CYS A 553 -24.10 2.26 -4.20
C CYS A 553 -25.35 1.74 -3.49
N ALA A 554 -25.13 0.78 -2.59
CA ALA A 554 -26.14 0.22 -1.71
C ALA A 554 -25.58 0.07 -0.29
N VAL A 555 -26.37 0.51 0.69
CA VAL A 555 -26.06 0.34 2.11
C VAL A 555 -26.59 -1.00 2.58
N MET A 556 -25.70 -1.90 3.00
CA MET A 556 -26.06 -3.19 3.59
C MET A 556 -26.32 -3.06 5.09
N ILE A 557 -25.47 -2.28 5.76
CA ILE A 557 -25.57 -1.93 7.17
C ILE A 557 -25.25 -0.45 7.32
N ASP A 558 -26.18 0.33 7.89
CA ASP A 558 -25.99 1.76 8.14
C ASP A 558 -24.67 2.01 8.87
N ASP A 559 -23.84 2.89 8.30
CA ASP A 559 -22.54 3.31 8.87
C ASP A 559 -21.54 2.17 9.17
N GLU A 560 -21.72 0.99 8.57
CA GLU A 560 -20.83 -0.16 8.80
C GLU A 560 -20.46 -0.94 7.54
N PHE A 561 -21.37 -1.13 6.59
CA PHE A 561 -21.10 -1.89 5.37
C PHE A 561 -21.90 -1.37 4.17
N GLN A 562 -21.19 -1.00 3.11
CA GLN A 562 -21.74 -0.53 1.85
C GLN A 562 -21.05 -1.24 0.68
N ALA A 563 -21.78 -1.47 -0.40
CA ALA A 563 -21.24 -1.92 -1.67
C ALA A 563 -21.49 -0.83 -2.72
N SER A 564 -20.44 -0.45 -3.45
CA SER A 564 -20.54 0.50 -4.56
C SER A 564 -20.01 -0.17 -5.83
N TRP A 565 -20.58 0.12 -7.00
CA TRP A 565 -20.21 -0.57 -8.24
C TRP A 565 -20.40 0.29 -9.49
N MET A 566 -19.73 -0.11 -10.54
CA MET A 566 -19.90 0.37 -11.91
C MET A 566 -19.95 -0.83 -12.84
N VAL A 567 -20.89 -0.83 -13.78
CA VAL A 567 -20.89 -1.77 -14.90
C VAL A 567 -20.20 -1.12 -16.09
N SER A 568 -19.20 -1.78 -16.68
CA SER A 568 -18.48 -1.36 -17.88
C SER A 568 -18.41 -2.53 -18.87
N GLY A 569 -19.12 -2.43 -20.00
CA GLY A 569 -19.23 -3.53 -20.97
C GLY A 569 -19.86 -4.79 -20.35
N SER A 570 -19.20 -5.93 -20.49
CA SER A 570 -19.60 -7.19 -19.83
C SER A 570 -18.95 -7.39 -18.46
N SER A 571 -18.33 -6.35 -17.87
CA SER A 571 -17.69 -6.43 -16.56
C SER A 571 -18.35 -5.52 -15.53
N ILE A 572 -18.18 -5.87 -14.25
CA ILE A 572 -18.58 -5.07 -13.11
C ILE A 572 -17.38 -4.84 -12.19
N THR A 573 -17.10 -3.59 -11.89
CA THR A 573 -16.18 -3.20 -10.83
C THR A 573 -16.98 -2.96 -9.55
N VAL A 574 -16.62 -3.63 -8.47
CA VAL A 574 -17.29 -3.54 -7.17
C VAL A 574 -16.28 -3.09 -6.12
N ARG A 575 -16.69 -2.13 -5.28
CA ARG A 575 -15.99 -1.72 -4.05
C ARG A 575 -16.84 -2.01 -2.84
N LEU A 576 -16.36 -2.90 -1.97
CA LEU A 576 -16.93 -3.17 -0.66
C LEU A 576 -16.24 -2.26 0.36
N SER A 577 -17.03 -1.45 1.06
CA SER A 577 -16.55 -0.49 2.06
C SER A 577 -17.16 -0.83 3.41
N GLY A 578 -16.34 -0.99 4.45
CA GLY A 578 -16.89 -1.24 5.78
C GLY A 578 -15.93 -1.19 6.95
N ARG A 579 -16.51 -1.12 8.15
CA ARG A 579 -15.80 -1.19 9.44
C ARG A 579 -15.48 -2.64 9.79
N VAL A 580 -14.41 -3.16 9.20
CA VAL A 580 -13.95 -4.53 9.45
C VAL A 580 -12.59 -4.54 10.14
N ALA A 581 -12.49 -5.27 11.24
CA ALA A 581 -11.23 -5.51 11.93
C ALA A 581 -10.32 -6.45 11.11
N LYS A 582 -9.05 -6.55 11.48
CA LYS A 582 -8.19 -7.63 10.96
C LYS A 582 -8.76 -9.00 11.35
N GLY A 583 -8.57 -9.97 10.48
CA GLY A 583 -9.16 -11.30 10.60
C GLY A 583 -10.68 -11.34 10.34
N GLN A 584 -11.26 -10.27 9.76
CA GLN A 584 -12.66 -10.24 9.34
C GLN A 584 -12.78 -10.11 7.82
N TYR A 585 -13.93 -10.57 7.30
CA TYR A 585 -14.27 -10.52 5.89
C TYR A 585 -15.59 -9.78 5.64
N LEU A 586 -15.73 -9.23 4.44
CA LEU A 586 -17.00 -8.84 3.83
C LEU A 586 -17.27 -9.79 2.66
N ALA A 587 -18.53 -10.19 2.47
CA ALA A 587 -18.95 -10.97 1.31
C ALA A 587 -20.12 -10.28 0.62
N PHE A 588 -20.15 -10.34 -0.71
CA PHE A 588 -21.19 -9.74 -1.54
C PHE A 588 -21.31 -10.46 -2.89
N GLY A 589 -22.53 -10.76 -3.31
CA GLY A 589 -22.80 -11.33 -4.63
C GLY A 589 -24.25 -11.78 -4.82
N ILE A 590 -24.48 -12.67 -5.78
CA ILE A 590 -25.81 -13.08 -6.22
C ILE A 590 -26.41 -14.15 -5.29
N SER A 591 -27.70 -14.02 -5.00
CA SER A 591 -28.46 -14.99 -4.21
C SER A 591 -28.50 -16.37 -4.88
N GLY A 592 -28.47 -17.42 -4.08
CA GLY A 592 -28.72 -18.79 -4.54
C GLY A 592 -30.13 -19.03 -5.08
N SER A 593 -31.06 -18.09 -4.85
CA SER A 593 -32.43 -18.15 -5.35
C SER A 593 -32.81 -16.88 -6.11
N THR A 594 -33.59 -17.05 -7.17
CA THR A 594 -34.16 -15.96 -7.97
C THR A 594 -35.46 -15.38 -7.39
N THR A 595 -35.98 -15.95 -6.28
CA THR A 595 -37.26 -15.53 -5.67
C THR A 595 -37.15 -15.04 -4.23
N ARG A 596 -35.96 -15.13 -3.62
CA ARG A 596 -35.65 -14.65 -2.26
C ARG A 596 -34.13 -14.54 -2.07
N THR A 597 -33.68 -13.82 -1.05
CA THR A 597 -32.28 -13.86 -0.60
C THR A 597 -32.01 -15.20 0.09
N LEU A 598 -31.09 -16.00 -0.47
CA LEU A 598 -30.76 -17.34 -0.01
C LEU A 598 -29.26 -17.56 -0.11
N MET A 599 -28.62 -17.92 1.02
CA MET A 599 -27.20 -18.29 1.06
C MET A 599 -26.90 -19.57 0.28
N ASP A 600 -27.76 -20.59 0.41
CA ASP A 600 -27.55 -21.88 -0.26
C ASP A 600 -27.61 -21.72 -1.77
N GLY A 601 -26.51 -22.04 -2.44
CA GLY A 601 -26.26 -21.87 -3.86
C GLY A 601 -25.85 -20.46 -4.29
N SER A 602 -25.52 -19.54 -3.38
CA SER A 602 -25.04 -18.20 -3.72
C SER A 602 -23.64 -18.21 -4.35
N ASP A 603 -23.42 -17.26 -5.25
CA ASP A 603 -22.11 -16.91 -5.83
C ASP A 603 -21.73 -15.54 -5.24
N VAL A 604 -20.62 -15.47 -4.50
CA VAL A 604 -20.18 -14.25 -3.81
C VAL A 604 -18.68 -14.04 -3.90
N ALA A 605 -18.27 -12.79 -4.06
CA ALA A 605 -16.90 -12.40 -3.78
C ALA A 605 -16.73 -12.21 -2.27
N VAL A 606 -15.64 -12.74 -1.72
CA VAL A 606 -15.25 -12.54 -0.32
C VAL A 606 -13.98 -11.71 -0.28
N VAL A 607 -14.00 -10.58 0.42
CA VAL A 607 -12.83 -9.71 0.62
C VAL A 607 -12.39 -9.71 2.08
N TRP A 608 -11.10 -9.53 2.33
CA TRP A 608 -10.57 -9.54 3.69
C TRP A 608 -9.24 -8.85 3.88
N GLU A 609 -8.93 -8.60 5.16
CA GLU A 609 -7.58 -8.39 5.67
C GLU A 609 -7.31 -9.38 6.81
N LYS A 610 -6.27 -10.22 6.70
CA LYS A 610 -5.85 -11.16 7.76
C LYS A 610 -5.09 -10.45 8.88
N GLU A 611 -4.83 -11.16 9.99
CA GLU A 611 -4.12 -10.61 11.16
C GLU A 611 -2.67 -10.15 10.83
N ASP A 612 -2.02 -10.76 9.84
CA ASP A 612 -0.69 -10.36 9.33
C ASP A 612 -0.71 -9.10 8.42
N GLY A 613 -1.91 -8.57 8.13
CA GLY A 613 -2.15 -7.44 7.24
C GLY A 613 -2.20 -7.80 5.76
N SER A 614 -2.16 -9.09 5.39
CA SER A 614 -2.41 -9.50 4.01
C SER A 614 -3.87 -9.27 3.64
N THR A 615 -4.11 -8.73 2.45
CA THR A 615 -5.45 -8.48 1.92
C THR A 615 -5.74 -9.40 0.74
N GLY A 616 -7.01 -9.75 0.54
CA GLY A 616 -7.40 -10.57 -0.59
C GLY A 616 -8.85 -10.39 -0.99
N VAL A 617 -9.14 -10.86 -2.20
CA VAL A 617 -10.48 -11.16 -2.70
C VAL A 617 -10.42 -12.55 -3.31
N VAL A 618 -11.45 -13.36 -3.11
CA VAL A 618 -11.57 -14.71 -3.69
C VAL A 618 -13.03 -14.98 -4.03
N ASP A 619 -13.24 -15.71 -5.11
CA ASP A 619 -14.57 -16.16 -5.54
C ASP A 619 -15.06 -17.34 -4.72
N TYR A 620 -16.31 -17.29 -4.27
CA TYR A 620 -16.92 -18.31 -3.42
C TYR A 620 -18.26 -18.77 -3.96
N ASN A 621 -18.42 -20.09 -4.00
CA ASN A 621 -19.72 -20.73 -4.16
C ASN A 621 -20.21 -21.32 -2.83
N LEU A 622 -21.42 -20.93 -2.42
CA LEU A 622 -21.98 -21.22 -1.10
C LEU A 622 -23.01 -22.36 -1.17
N HIS A 623 -22.58 -23.60 -1.37
CA HIS A 623 -23.50 -24.73 -1.61
C HIS A 623 -24.45 -25.03 -0.43
N SER A 624 -23.99 -24.88 0.81
CA SER A 624 -24.80 -25.11 2.01
C SER A 624 -24.26 -24.39 3.25
N LYS A 625 -25.09 -24.27 4.31
CA LYS A 625 -24.78 -23.61 5.60
C LYS A 625 -23.78 -24.37 6.49
N GLN A 626 -22.59 -24.66 5.98
CA GLN A 626 -21.53 -25.38 6.68
C GLN A 626 -20.13 -24.97 6.20
N GLN A 627 -19.09 -25.43 6.93
CA GLN A 627 -17.69 -25.22 6.55
C GLN A 627 -17.38 -25.86 5.20
N CYS A 628 -16.41 -25.30 4.47
CA CYS A 628 -15.87 -25.97 3.31
C CYS A 628 -15.20 -27.30 3.70
N THR A 629 -15.86 -28.41 3.38
CA THR A 629 -15.50 -29.75 3.86
C THR A 629 -15.59 -30.77 2.72
N LEU A 630 -14.86 -31.89 2.85
CA LEU A 630 -15.04 -33.05 1.97
C LEU A 630 -16.11 -33.96 2.56
N ARG A 631 -17.09 -34.34 1.76
CA ARG A 631 -18.05 -35.42 2.05
C ARG A 631 -17.87 -36.51 0.99
N GLY A 632 -17.08 -37.53 1.31
CA GLY A 632 -16.59 -38.47 0.29
C GLY A 632 -15.60 -37.75 -0.63
N ASP A 633 -15.85 -37.81 -1.95
CA ASP A 633 -15.02 -37.14 -2.97
C ASP A 633 -15.51 -35.73 -3.34
N GLU A 634 -16.65 -35.29 -2.77
CA GLU A 634 -17.28 -34.00 -3.11
C GLU A 634 -17.02 -32.93 -2.04
N ARG A 635 -16.73 -31.70 -2.49
CA ARG A 635 -16.70 -30.52 -1.62
C ARG A 635 -18.12 -30.04 -1.34
N VAL A 636 -18.36 -29.56 -0.12
CA VAL A 636 -19.66 -29.01 0.30
C VAL A 636 -19.46 -27.92 1.34
N GLY A 637 -20.30 -26.87 1.30
CA GLY A 637 -20.30 -25.75 2.25
C GLY A 637 -19.97 -24.41 1.60
N ALA A 638 -19.48 -23.47 2.39
CA ALA A 638 -18.95 -22.19 1.93
C ALA A 638 -17.48 -22.35 1.47
N CYS A 639 -17.27 -22.64 0.19
CA CYS A 639 -15.95 -22.91 -0.39
C CYS A 639 -15.59 -21.89 -1.46
N GLU A 640 -14.29 -21.74 -1.67
CA GLU A 640 -13.72 -21.08 -2.85
C GLU A 640 -14.18 -21.81 -4.11
N ASP A 641 -14.45 -21.07 -5.19
CA ASP A 641 -15.10 -21.62 -6.38
C ASP A 641 -14.29 -22.75 -7.05
N THR A 642 -12.96 -22.59 -7.07
CA THR A 642 -12.00 -23.60 -7.55
C THR A 642 -12.11 -24.97 -6.85
N ALA A 643 -12.69 -25.01 -5.64
CA ALA A 643 -12.92 -26.25 -4.91
C ALA A 643 -13.97 -27.16 -5.60
N PHE A 644 -14.79 -26.60 -6.49
CA PHE A 644 -15.82 -27.30 -7.27
C PHE A 644 -15.44 -27.48 -8.74
N GLY A 645 -14.21 -27.11 -9.12
CA GLY A 645 -13.73 -27.17 -10.50
C GLY A 645 -14.09 -25.96 -11.36
N GLY A 646 -14.63 -24.90 -10.76
CA GLY A 646 -14.81 -23.61 -11.39
C GLY A 646 -13.53 -22.76 -11.38
N THR A 647 -13.61 -21.55 -11.90
CA THR A 647 -12.48 -20.63 -12.06
C THR A 647 -12.53 -19.46 -11.08
N GLU A 648 -11.34 -19.01 -10.64
CA GLU A 648 -11.25 -17.74 -9.91
C GLU A 648 -11.55 -16.59 -10.88
N ASN A 649 -12.70 -15.94 -10.71
CA ASN A 649 -13.23 -14.94 -11.63
C ASN A 649 -13.32 -13.53 -11.04
N VAL A 650 -12.78 -13.30 -9.84
CA VAL A 650 -12.62 -11.96 -9.26
C VAL A 650 -11.17 -11.50 -9.28
N ASP A 651 -10.93 -10.38 -9.96
CA ASP A 651 -9.62 -9.74 -10.04
C ASP A 651 -9.50 -8.63 -9.00
N PHE A 652 -8.52 -8.75 -8.09
CA PHE A 652 -8.27 -7.72 -7.07
C PHE A 652 -7.69 -6.44 -7.70
N VAL A 653 -8.38 -5.32 -7.54
CA VAL A 653 -7.98 -4.03 -8.12
C VAL A 653 -7.25 -3.18 -7.08
N ALA A 654 -7.86 -2.97 -5.91
CA ALA A 654 -7.32 -2.04 -4.92
C ALA A 654 -7.78 -2.34 -3.49
N TYR A 655 -6.96 -1.89 -2.53
CA TYR A 655 -7.30 -1.81 -1.11
C TYR A 655 -6.87 -0.46 -0.52
N SER A 656 -7.72 0.08 0.35
CA SER A 656 -7.40 1.21 1.22
C SER A 656 -8.08 1.07 2.58
N ASP A 657 -7.48 1.68 3.61
CA ASP A 657 -8.06 1.84 4.93
C ASP A 657 -8.01 3.34 5.24
N VAL A 658 -9.18 3.98 5.32
CA VAL A 658 -9.34 5.42 5.54
C VAL A 658 -10.24 5.60 6.75
N ASP A 659 -9.71 6.20 7.81
CA ASP A 659 -10.44 6.46 9.06
C ASP A 659 -11.13 5.22 9.68
N GLY A 660 -10.51 4.05 9.52
CA GLY A 660 -11.04 2.76 10.01
C GLY A 660 -12.17 2.20 9.14
N ILE A 661 -12.40 2.76 7.95
CA ILE A 661 -13.21 2.18 6.90
C ILE A 661 -12.28 1.52 5.89
N LYS A 662 -12.43 0.20 5.74
CA LYS A 662 -11.67 -0.55 4.75
C LYS A 662 -12.45 -0.62 3.45
N HIS A 663 -11.78 -0.30 2.36
CA HIS A 663 -12.30 -0.35 1.01
C HIS A 663 -11.54 -1.42 0.22
N PHE A 664 -12.27 -2.40 -0.32
CA PHE A 664 -11.75 -3.46 -1.17
C PHE A 664 -12.41 -3.34 -2.53
N THR A 665 -11.62 -3.19 -3.59
CA THR A 665 -12.11 -3.07 -4.96
C THR A 665 -11.64 -4.25 -5.78
N TYR A 666 -12.57 -4.85 -6.49
CA TYR A 666 -12.32 -5.95 -7.42
C TYR A 666 -13.16 -5.76 -8.69
N THR A 667 -12.79 -6.46 -9.76
CA THR A 667 -13.59 -6.56 -10.99
C THR A 667 -13.89 -8.01 -11.31
N ARG A 668 -15.04 -8.27 -11.95
CA ARG A 668 -15.40 -9.57 -12.53
C ARG A 668 -16.26 -9.40 -13.77
N LEU A 669 -16.35 -10.44 -14.60
CA LEU A 669 -17.33 -10.48 -15.68
C LEU A 669 -18.76 -10.61 -15.11
N LEU A 670 -19.73 -10.01 -15.80
CA LEU A 670 -21.16 -10.18 -15.57
C LEU A 670 -21.59 -11.61 -15.91
N ASP A 671 -21.00 -12.21 -16.95
CA ASP A 671 -21.16 -13.60 -17.34
C ASP A 671 -19.76 -14.18 -17.55
N THR A 672 -19.34 -15.06 -16.65
CA THR A 672 -18.00 -15.67 -16.69
C THR A 672 -17.93 -16.87 -17.63
N GLY A 673 -19.08 -17.38 -18.09
CA GLY A 673 -19.17 -18.63 -18.84
C GLY A 673 -18.86 -19.88 -18.01
N ASP A 674 -18.61 -19.72 -16.71
CA ASP A 674 -18.49 -20.83 -15.75
C ASP A 674 -19.89 -21.35 -15.41
N SER A 675 -20.05 -22.68 -15.39
CA SER A 675 -21.30 -23.32 -15.01
C SER A 675 -21.66 -23.19 -13.52
N ILE A 676 -20.69 -22.81 -12.69
CA ILE A 676 -20.85 -22.68 -11.24
C ILE A 676 -21.26 -21.25 -10.85
N ASP A 677 -20.80 -20.27 -11.62
CA ASP A 677 -21.10 -18.86 -11.44
C ASP A 677 -22.51 -18.47 -11.86
N LYS A 678 -22.99 -17.38 -11.26
CA LYS A 678 -24.25 -16.76 -11.62
C LYS A 678 -24.00 -15.53 -12.46
N VAL A 679 -24.74 -15.46 -13.56
CA VAL A 679 -24.81 -14.27 -14.39
C VAL A 679 -25.40 -13.09 -13.60
N ILE A 680 -24.70 -11.96 -13.60
CA ILE A 680 -25.15 -10.68 -13.06
C ILE A 680 -25.93 -9.96 -14.16
N LEU A 681 -27.24 -9.87 -13.98
CA LEU A 681 -28.16 -9.22 -14.91
C LEU A 681 -28.31 -7.75 -14.54
N THR A 682 -28.16 -6.87 -15.53
CA THR A 682 -28.16 -5.41 -15.35
C THR A 682 -29.48 -4.76 -15.76
N ASP A 683 -30.42 -5.53 -16.31
CA ASP A 683 -31.70 -5.06 -16.82
C ASP A 683 -32.88 -5.29 -15.84
N GLN A 684 -32.62 -5.91 -14.69
CA GLN A 684 -33.63 -6.22 -13.69
C GLN A 684 -33.08 -6.23 -12.25
N GLU A 685 -33.99 -6.24 -11.28
CA GLU A 685 -33.63 -6.48 -9.89
C GLU A 685 -33.29 -7.95 -9.66
N MET A 686 -32.14 -8.18 -9.03
CA MET A 686 -31.69 -9.50 -8.60
C MET A 686 -31.67 -9.58 -7.08
N TYR A 687 -32.00 -10.75 -6.54
CA TYR A 687 -31.77 -11.03 -5.13
C TYR A 687 -30.26 -11.19 -4.91
N ILE A 688 -29.75 -10.58 -3.84
CA ILE A 688 -28.33 -10.63 -3.50
C ILE A 688 -28.13 -11.24 -2.11
N SER A 689 -26.91 -11.73 -1.88
CA SER A 689 -26.41 -12.22 -0.60
C SER A 689 -25.23 -11.35 -0.16
N TRP A 690 -25.18 -11.02 1.13
CA TRP A 690 -24.04 -10.32 1.73
C TRP A 690 -23.78 -10.82 3.15
N ALA A 691 -22.54 -10.68 3.61
CA ALA A 691 -22.18 -11.05 4.98
C ALA A 691 -20.98 -10.25 5.51
N LEU A 692 -20.90 -10.16 6.84
CA LEU A 692 -19.71 -9.74 7.58
C LEU A 692 -19.38 -10.83 8.60
N GLY A 693 -18.15 -11.35 8.59
CA GLY A 693 -17.75 -12.45 9.46
C GLY A 693 -16.26 -12.48 9.78
N SER A 694 -15.82 -13.53 10.47
CA SER A 694 -14.41 -13.76 10.80
C SER A 694 -13.78 -14.77 9.86
N ILE A 695 -12.46 -14.74 9.73
CA ILE A 695 -11.68 -15.66 8.90
C ILE A 695 -10.98 -16.66 9.82
N ASN A 696 -11.06 -17.93 9.45
CA ASN A 696 -10.43 -19.00 10.18
C ASN A 696 -8.90 -18.97 10.01
N PRO A 697 -8.13 -19.59 10.92
CA PRO A 697 -6.67 -19.66 10.80
C PRO A 697 -6.16 -20.36 9.53
N ASP A 698 -7.00 -21.17 8.88
CA ASP A 698 -6.71 -21.81 7.59
C ASP A 698 -6.98 -20.90 6.38
N GLY A 699 -7.37 -19.64 6.63
CA GLY A 699 -7.60 -18.61 5.61
C GLY A 699 -9.02 -18.59 5.03
N ARG A 700 -9.92 -19.45 5.48
CA ARG A 700 -11.29 -19.57 4.94
C ARG A 700 -12.32 -18.84 5.79
N VAL A 701 -13.47 -18.51 5.21
CA VAL A 701 -14.56 -17.83 5.93
C VAL A 701 -15.13 -18.70 7.07
N ALA A 702 -15.37 -18.08 8.22
CA ALA A 702 -16.19 -18.65 9.31
C ALA A 702 -17.67 -18.29 9.11
N LYS A 703 -18.57 -18.80 9.97
CA LYS A 703 -19.96 -18.33 10.00
C LYS A 703 -20.00 -16.83 10.26
N HIS A 704 -20.81 -16.14 9.45
CA HIS A 704 -20.97 -14.69 9.51
C HIS A 704 -21.56 -14.21 10.85
N ILE A 705 -21.13 -13.03 11.29
CA ILE A 705 -21.66 -12.31 12.46
C ILE A 705 -22.94 -11.56 12.05
N LYS A 706 -22.92 -10.92 10.87
CA LYS A 706 -24.05 -10.16 10.31
C LYS A 706 -24.33 -10.62 8.88
N ALA A 707 -25.62 -10.69 8.56
CA ALA A 707 -26.18 -11.12 7.29
C ALA A 707 -27.60 -10.55 7.16
N PRO A 708 -28.21 -10.53 5.95
CA PRO A 708 -29.54 -9.97 5.75
C PRO A 708 -30.63 -10.74 6.52
N LEU A 709 -31.62 -10.01 7.06
CA LEU A 709 -32.75 -10.59 7.81
C LEU A 709 -33.96 -10.92 6.96
N GLY A 710 -33.96 -10.45 5.71
CA GLY A 710 -35.00 -10.66 4.73
C GLY A 710 -34.43 -10.48 3.34
N ASP A 711 -35.33 -10.36 2.38
CA ASP A 711 -34.95 -10.23 0.98
C ASP A 711 -34.29 -8.89 0.69
N VAL A 712 -33.13 -8.95 0.05
CA VAL A 712 -32.39 -7.80 -0.45
C VAL A 712 -32.28 -7.94 -1.95
N LYS A 713 -32.69 -6.89 -2.66
CA LYS A 713 -32.60 -6.81 -4.11
C LYS A 713 -31.74 -5.64 -4.52
N LEU A 714 -31.00 -5.82 -5.61
CA LEU A 714 -30.27 -4.75 -6.28
C LEU A 714 -30.50 -4.86 -7.78
N ASN A 715 -30.59 -3.71 -8.43
CA ASN A 715 -30.48 -3.63 -9.88
C ASN A 715 -29.08 -3.11 -10.21
N PHE A 716 -28.24 -3.99 -10.77
CA PHE A 716 -26.84 -3.66 -11.05
C PHE A 716 -26.66 -2.65 -12.20
N GLY A 717 -27.66 -2.49 -13.08
CA GLY A 717 -27.64 -1.51 -14.17
C GLY A 717 -28.46 -0.24 -13.91
N SER A 718 -28.98 -0.03 -12.69
CA SER A 718 -29.61 1.25 -12.34
C SER A 718 -28.56 2.38 -12.35
N ALA A 719 -28.99 3.60 -12.68
CA ALA A 719 -28.10 4.76 -12.72
C ALA A 719 -28.24 5.60 -11.43
N SER A 720 -27.12 5.86 -10.75
CA SER A 720 -26.93 6.91 -9.73
C SER A 720 -27.58 6.68 -8.35
N SER A 721 -27.28 5.57 -7.68
CA SER A 721 -27.54 5.47 -6.24
C SER A 721 -26.29 5.86 -5.44
N SER A 722 -26.34 6.94 -4.67
CA SER A 722 -25.24 7.33 -3.77
C SER A 722 -25.50 6.84 -2.34
N CYS A 723 -24.45 6.37 -1.67
CA CYS A 723 -24.53 6.04 -0.25
C CYS A 723 -24.19 7.26 0.60
N PRO A 724 -24.80 7.41 1.79
CA PRO A 724 -24.33 8.40 2.76
C PRO A 724 -22.87 8.09 3.16
N PRO A 725 -22.04 9.11 3.38
CA PRO A 725 -20.70 8.91 3.91
C PRO A 725 -20.76 8.25 5.28
N PHE A 726 -19.72 7.46 5.61
CA PHE A 726 -19.57 6.90 6.96
C PHE A 726 -19.48 8.03 7.99
N LYS A 727 -20.11 7.86 9.14
CA LYS A 727 -20.07 8.83 10.24
C LYS A 727 -18.68 8.81 10.85
N LEU A 728 -18.07 9.98 11.03
CA LEU A 728 -16.77 10.09 11.68
C LEU A 728 -16.83 9.52 13.10
N THR A 729 -16.06 8.48 13.37
CA THR A 729 -15.93 7.90 14.72
C THR A 729 -14.59 8.36 15.29
N LEU A 730 -14.62 9.36 16.18
CA LEU A 730 -13.43 10.03 16.73
C LEU A 730 -12.56 9.15 17.66
N THR A 731 -12.97 7.90 17.89
CA THR A 731 -12.27 6.94 18.73
C THR A 731 -12.43 5.54 18.13
N PRO A 732 -11.35 4.80 17.83
CA PRO A 732 -11.47 3.39 17.48
C PRO A 732 -12.23 2.65 18.60
N PRO A 733 -13.06 1.63 18.28
CA PRO A 733 -13.69 0.81 19.30
C PRO A 733 -12.60 0.29 20.25
N PRO A 734 -12.75 0.45 21.58
CA PRO A 734 -11.75 -0.06 22.51
C PRO A 734 -11.63 -1.57 22.32
N ASP A 735 -10.40 -2.07 22.16
CA ASP A 735 -10.14 -3.51 22.15
C ASP A 735 -10.59 -4.09 23.50
N ARG A 736 -11.70 -4.82 23.48
CA ARG A 736 -12.33 -5.35 24.70
C ARG A 736 -11.70 -6.70 25.00
N PRO A 737 -11.24 -6.95 26.24
CA PRO A 737 -10.66 -8.24 26.57
C PRO A 737 -11.67 -9.37 26.39
N GLY A 738 -11.11 -10.54 26.09
CA GLY A 738 -11.84 -11.80 26.09
C GLY A 738 -12.57 -12.06 27.41
N TRP A 739 -13.70 -12.76 27.32
CA TRP A 739 -14.45 -13.16 28.50
C TRP A 739 -13.62 -14.15 29.34
N PRO A 740 -13.70 -14.07 30.68
CA PRO A 740 -12.99 -14.99 31.54
C PRO A 740 -13.31 -16.45 31.21
N LYS A 741 -12.26 -17.30 31.19
CA LYS A 741 -12.41 -18.75 31.01
C LYS A 741 -13.37 -19.31 32.05
N GLN A 742 -14.38 -20.05 31.59
CA GLN A 742 -15.35 -20.68 32.46
C GLN A 742 -14.82 -22.04 32.92
N ARG A 743 -15.20 -22.49 34.12
CA ARG A 743 -14.78 -23.78 34.67
C ARG A 743 -15.95 -24.56 35.23
N ILE A 744 -15.90 -25.88 35.14
CA ILE A 744 -16.81 -26.81 35.84
C ILE A 744 -15.91 -27.70 36.71
N ASN A 745 -16.18 -27.75 38.01
CA ASN A 745 -15.36 -28.50 38.95
C ASN A 745 -16.17 -29.66 39.53
N LEU A 746 -15.82 -30.89 39.15
CA LEU A 746 -16.34 -32.11 39.76
C LEU A 746 -17.87 -32.24 39.71
N GLU A 747 -18.53 -31.62 38.73
CA GLU A 747 -19.95 -31.84 38.50
C GLU A 747 -20.12 -33.17 37.75
N GLU A 748 -20.82 -34.13 38.35
CA GLU A 748 -21.03 -35.47 37.79
C GLU A 748 -22.04 -35.47 36.62
N GLU A 749 -22.90 -34.47 36.52
CA GLU A 749 -23.93 -34.34 35.48
C GLU A 749 -23.62 -33.17 34.55
N LEU A 750 -23.38 -33.46 33.27
CA LEU A 750 -22.89 -32.54 32.26
C LEU A 750 -23.86 -32.48 31.08
N ARG A 751 -24.67 -31.43 31.03
CA ARG A 751 -25.56 -31.14 29.90
C ARG A 751 -24.79 -30.42 28.81
N VAL A 752 -24.77 -30.97 27.60
CA VAL A 752 -24.05 -30.44 26.43
C VAL A 752 -25.00 -30.03 25.32
N GLU A 753 -24.94 -28.76 24.93
CA GLU A 753 -25.84 -28.09 23.95
C GLU A 753 -25.03 -27.27 22.95
N ILE A 754 -25.62 -26.90 21.82
CA ILE A 754 -24.98 -26.01 20.83
C ILE A 754 -25.31 -24.55 21.16
N GLY A 755 -24.42 -23.62 20.81
CA GLY A 755 -24.72 -22.19 20.91
C GLY A 755 -23.71 -21.33 20.18
N GLN A 756 -24.02 -20.03 20.04
CA GLN A 756 -23.12 -19.05 19.43
C GLN A 756 -21.75 -19.04 20.14
N ASN A 757 -20.64 -19.00 19.39
CA ASN A 757 -19.30 -19.13 19.97
C ASN A 757 -18.78 -17.86 20.67
N GLY A 758 -19.50 -16.74 20.60
CA GLY A 758 -19.10 -15.47 21.23
C GLY A 758 -18.00 -14.69 20.52
N GLY A 759 -17.60 -15.08 19.29
CA GLY A 759 -16.62 -14.36 18.47
C GLY A 759 -15.25 -14.18 19.14
N LYS A 760 -14.58 -13.05 18.86
CA LYS A 760 -13.26 -12.68 19.43
C LYS A 760 -13.25 -12.73 20.96
N ARG A 761 -14.36 -12.37 21.60
CA ARG A 761 -14.47 -12.31 23.07
C ARG A 761 -14.81 -13.63 23.73
N GLY A 762 -15.35 -14.59 22.99
CA GLY A 762 -15.72 -15.90 23.51
C GLY A 762 -14.67 -16.94 23.19
N TYR A 763 -15.04 -17.88 22.32
CA TYR A 763 -14.25 -19.04 21.92
C TYR A 763 -12.82 -18.68 21.50
N GLU A 764 -12.65 -17.62 20.71
CA GLU A 764 -11.33 -17.24 20.19
C GLU A 764 -10.38 -16.79 21.29
N SER A 765 -10.82 -15.93 22.20
CA SER A 765 -9.98 -15.52 23.35
C SER A 765 -9.60 -16.67 24.28
N VAL A 766 -10.46 -17.70 24.37
CA VAL A 766 -10.23 -18.87 25.23
C VAL A 766 -9.26 -19.85 24.58
N THR A 767 -9.39 -20.07 23.27
CA THR A 767 -8.73 -21.14 22.53
C THR A 767 -7.54 -20.67 21.68
N GLY A 768 -7.48 -19.39 21.34
CA GLY A 768 -6.60 -18.85 20.30
C GLY A 768 -6.96 -19.27 18.89
N LYS A 769 -8.18 -19.79 18.67
CA LYS A 769 -8.67 -20.28 17.36
C LYS A 769 -9.99 -19.60 17.03
N VAL A 770 -10.14 -19.15 15.79
CA VAL A 770 -11.43 -18.67 15.28
C VAL A 770 -12.33 -19.89 15.10
N GLY A 771 -13.37 -19.98 15.92
CA GLY A 771 -14.36 -21.06 15.83
C GLY A 771 -15.38 -20.79 14.72
N TRP A 772 -16.12 -21.82 14.31
CA TRP A 772 -17.11 -21.78 13.23
C TRP A 772 -18.39 -20.94 13.50
N GLY A 773 -18.38 -20.07 14.50
CA GLY A 773 -19.55 -19.29 14.92
C GLY A 773 -20.53 -20.04 15.83
N ILE A 774 -20.35 -21.35 16.03
CA ILE A 774 -21.00 -22.12 17.09
C ILE A 774 -19.96 -22.88 17.92
N ALA A 775 -20.32 -23.21 19.16
CA ALA A 775 -19.48 -23.96 20.08
C ALA A 775 -20.35 -24.78 21.06
N TRP A 776 -19.72 -25.72 21.77
CA TRP A 776 -20.34 -26.48 22.84
C TRP A 776 -20.59 -25.61 24.07
N TYR A 777 -21.80 -25.73 24.60
CA TYR A 777 -22.22 -25.16 25.87
C TYR A 777 -22.37 -26.32 26.85
N VAL A 778 -21.60 -26.31 27.95
CA VAL A 778 -21.65 -27.35 28.98
C VAL A 778 -22.24 -26.73 30.25
N ASN A 779 -23.34 -27.28 30.77
CA ASN A 779 -24.12 -26.72 31.87
C ASN A 779 -24.42 -25.22 31.63
N GLY A 780 -24.66 -24.87 30.36
CA GLY A 780 -24.94 -23.52 29.92
C GLY A 780 -23.76 -22.55 30.00
N ARG A 781 -22.52 -23.02 30.12
CA ARG A 781 -21.28 -22.24 30.04
C ARG A 781 -20.67 -22.41 28.65
N LEU A 782 -20.16 -21.34 28.06
CA LEU A 782 -19.44 -21.41 26.78
C LEU A 782 -18.10 -22.11 26.98
N ILE A 783 -17.92 -23.28 26.36
CA ILE A 783 -16.71 -24.11 26.36
C ILE A 783 -15.87 -24.09 27.66
N PRO A 784 -16.45 -24.43 28.83
CA PRO A 784 -15.73 -24.41 30.08
C PRO A 784 -14.60 -25.44 30.12
N GLU A 785 -13.55 -25.16 30.90
CA GLU A 785 -12.61 -26.18 31.36
C GLU A 785 -13.34 -27.11 32.33
N ILE A 786 -13.44 -28.39 32.00
CA ILE A 786 -14.10 -29.39 32.86
C ILE A 786 -13.02 -30.09 33.70
N HIS A 787 -13.15 -30.08 35.02
CA HIS A 787 -12.22 -30.77 35.92
C HIS A 787 -12.88 -32.04 36.47
N VAL A 788 -12.24 -33.18 36.21
CA VAL A 788 -12.69 -34.52 36.59
C VAL A 788 -11.61 -35.30 37.32
N VAL A 789 -12.00 -36.37 38.01
CA VAL A 789 -11.11 -37.26 38.77
C VAL A 789 -11.15 -38.67 38.21
N ARG A 790 -10.00 -39.33 38.13
CA ARG A 790 -9.90 -40.73 37.70
C ARG A 790 -10.69 -41.65 38.63
N GLY A 791 -11.40 -42.61 38.04
CA GLY A 791 -12.25 -43.56 38.77
C GLY A 791 -13.61 -43.00 39.23
N VAL A 792 -13.94 -41.74 38.94
CA VAL A 792 -15.27 -41.16 39.16
C VAL A 792 -16.07 -41.20 37.87
N ASN A 793 -17.35 -41.57 37.95
CA ASN A 793 -18.22 -41.68 36.79
C ASN A 793 -18.95 -40.36 36.53
N TYR A 794 -18.82 -39.83 35.30
CA TYR A 794 -19.46 -38.59 34.86
C TYR A 794 -20.49 -38.88 33.77
N THR A 795 -21.69 -38.33 33.91
CA THR A 795 -22.82 -38.50 33.00
C THR A 795 -22.95 -37.28 32.11
N PHE A 796 -22.95 -37.48 30.79
CA PHE A 796 -23.16 -36.43 29.79
C PHE A 796 -24.52 -36.59 29.15
N THR A 797 -25.27 -35.49 28.98
CA THR A 797 -26.54 -35.46 28.23
C THR A 797 -26.41 -34.57 27.01
N VAL A 798 -26.44 -35.16 25.80
CA VAL A 798 -26.08 -34.53 24.52
C VAL A 798 -27.30 -34.01 23.76
N PHE A 799 -27.21 -32.76 23.32
CA PHE A 799 -28.17 -32.07 22.45
C PHE A 799 -27.48 -31.47 21.21
N GLY A 800 -26.86 -32.34 20.41
CA GLY A 800 -26.02 -31.96 19.27
C GLY A 800 -26.67 -32.11 17.89
N GLY A 801 -27.88 -32.67 17.82
CA GLY A 801 -28.51 -33.15 16.58
C GLY A 801 -28.16 -34.60 16.25
N ASP A 802 -29.12 -35.27 15.60
CA ASP A 802 -29.12 -36.71 15.33
C ASP A 802 -29.40 -37.07 13.86
N ASP A 803 -29.67 -36.07 13.01
CA ASP A 803 -29.89 -36.22 11.57
C ASP A 803 -28.62 -35.88 10.76
N PRO A 804 -27.86 -36.88 10.25
CA PRO A 804 -26.63 -36.63 9.48
C PRO A 804 -26.87 -35.96 8.12
N ASP A 805 -28.10 -35.96 7.60
CA ASP A 805 -28.42 -35.27 6.35
C ASP A 805 -28.66 -33.77 6.57
N GLN A 806 -28.86 -33.35 7.81
CA GLN A 806 -28.88 -31.95 8.22
C GLN A 806 -27.55 -31.52 8.85
N SER A 807 -26.48 -31.58 8.05
CA SER A 807 -25.11 -31.27 8.50
C SER A 807 -24.98 -29.97 9.33
N ALA A 808 -25.69 -28.90 8.95
CA ALA A 808 -25.72 -27.62 9.68
C ALA A 808 -26.26 -27.70 11.13
N ARG A 809 -26.92 -28.81 11.48
CA ARG A 809 -27.48 -29.12 12.80
C ARG A 809 -26.97 -30.45 13.34
N TYR A 810 -26.01 -31.10 12.68
CA TYR A 810 -25.51 -32.42 13.04
C TYR A 810 -24.12 -32.30 13.66
N HIS A 811 -24.07 -32.31 14.98
CA HIS A 811 -22.85 -32.13 15.76
C HIS A 811 -22.69 -33.27 16.79
N PRO A 812 -22.24 -34.47 16.38
CA PRO A 812 -22.01 -35.55 17.32
C PRO A 812 -20.91 -35.20 18.32
N PHE A 813 -21.16 -35.40 19.61
CA PHE A 813 -20.23 -35.10 20.71
C PHE A 813 -19.28 -36.28 20.93
N TYR A 814 -17.99 -36.01 21.14
CA TYR A 814 -17.03 -37.06 21.48
C TYR A 814 -15.87 -36.53 22.35
N LEU A 815 -15.24 -37.46 23.07
CA LEU A 815 -14.06 -37.22 23.90
C LEU A 815 -12.81 -37.75 23.19
N THR A 816 -11.77 -36.95 23.11
CA THR A 816 -10.61 -37.21 22.25
C THR A 816 -9.31 -36.62 22.80
N ASN A 817 -8.16 -37.05 22.29
CA ASN A 817 -6.89 -36.35 22.48
C ASN A 817 -6.68 -35.19 21.47
N ASP A 818 -7.54 -35.10 20.45
CA ASP A 818 -7.44 -34.11 19.39
C ASP A 818 -7.91 -32.71 19.85
N THR A 819 -7.05 -31.72 19.62
CA THR A 819 -7.30 -30.33 19.99
C THR A 819 -8.24 -29.60 19.01
N VAL A 820 -8.45 -30.16 17.81
CA VAL A 820 -9.18 -29.52 16.71
C VAL A 820 -10.62 -30.02 16.58
N GLY A 821 -10.86 -31.32 16.74
CA GLY A 821 -12.16 -31.91 16.43
C GLY A 821 -12.34 -32.20 14.93
N GLY A 822 -13.57 -32.49 14.52
CA GLY A 822 -13.87 -32.78 13.12
C GLY A 822 -13.19 -34.05 12.60
N TYR A 823 -13.09 -35.10 13.41
CA TYR A 823 -12.50 -36.39 13.07
C TYR A 823 -13.02 -36.96 11.74
N ALA A 824 -14.30 -36.75 11.41
CA ALA A 824 -14.89 -37.19 10.14
C ALA A 824 -14.22 -36.54 8.90
N GLN A 825 -13.57 -35.39 9.07
CA GLN A 825 -12.88 -34.63 8.02
C GLN A 825 -11.38 -34.92 7.94
N GLN A 826 -10.85 -35.75 8.84
CA GLN A 826 -9.42 -36.07 8.87
C GLN A 826 -9.07 -37.16 7.85
N THR A 827 -7.87 -37.08 7.31
CA THR A 827 -7.27 -38.12 6.46
C THR A 827 -7.00 -39.39 7.27
N GLU A 828 -6.88 -40.52 6.58
CA GLU A 828 -6.58 -41.81 7.24
C GLU A 828 -5.24 -41.80 7.99
N ASP A 829 -4.27 -40.98 7.58
CA ASP A 829 -3.01 -40.83 8.31
C ASP A 829 -3.16 -39.95 9.55
N GLU A 830 -3.94 -38.87 9.50
CA GLU A 830 -4.23 -38.03 10.67
C GLU A 830 -5.00 -38.82 11.74
N LYS A 831 -5.99 -39.63 11.34
CA LYS A 831 -6.78 -40.46 12.25
C LYS A 831 -5.95 -41.44 13.07
N ARG A 832 -4.78 -41.89 12.58
CA ARG A 832 -3.89 -42.82 13.31
C ARG A 832 -3.33 -42.23 14.60
N TYR A 833 -3.28 -40.91 14.72
CA TYR A 833 -2.77 -40.21 15.89
C TYR A 833 -3.87 -39.75 16.85
N VAL A 834 -5.14 -40.04 16.53
CA VAL A 834 -6.30 -39.63 17.32
C VAL A 834 -6.84 -40.79 18.14
N ALA A 835 -6.92 -40.59 19.45
CA ALA A 835 -7.54 -41.50 20.41
C ALA A 835 -8.93 -41.00 20.78
N ILE A 836 -9.96 -41.82 20.57
CA ILE A 836 -11.34 -41.55 20.99
C ILE A 836 -11.59 -42.25 22.33
N TYR A 837 -11.87 -41.48 23.37
CA TYR A 837 -12.16 -41.99 24.71
C TYR A 837 -13.65 -42.30 24.91
N SER A 838 -14.54 -41.62 24.19
CA SER A 838 -15.98 -41.86 24.20
C SER A 838 -16.66 -41.17 23.01
N GLY A 839 -17.66 -41.81 22.40
CA GLY A 839 -18.43 -41.26 21.28
C GLY A 839 -17.99 -41.78 19.90
N PRO A 840 -18.55 -41.24 18.80
CA PRO A 840 -19.47 -40.09 18.76
C PRO A 840 -20.86 -40.39 19.32
N HIS A 841 -21.42 -39.44 20.07
CA HIS A 841 -22.76 -39.49 20.65
C HIS A 841 -23.65 -38.42 20.02
N THR A 842 -24.81 -38.81 19.51
CA THR A 842 -25.82 -37.91 18.92
C THR A 842 -27.01 -37.75 19.87
N GLY A 843 -27.81 -36.71 19.68
CA GLY A 843 -29.05 -36.49 20.45
C GLY A 843 -29.89 -35.36 19.85
N PRO A 844 -31.07 -35.04 20.41
CA PRO A 844 -31.95 -34.00 19.88
C PRO A 844 -31.25 -32.65 19.72
N TYR A 845 -31.59 -31.85 18.71
CA TYR A 845 -30.94 -30.57 18.49
C TYR A 845 -31.48 -29.48 19.41
N CYS A 846 -30.60 -28.82 20.16
CA CYS A 846 -30.89 -27.58 20.89
C CYS A 846 -29.74 -26.58 20.69
N GLU A 847 -30.08 -25.35 20.30
CA GLU A 847 -29.10 -24.27 20.06
C GLU A 847 -29.48 -22.99 20.81
N TRP A 848 -28.52 -22.40 21.52
CA TRP A 848 -28.60 -21.03 22.03
C TRP A 848 -28.42 -20.02 20.89
N LYS A 849 -29.54 -19.44 20.42
CA LYS A 849 -29.61 -18.49 19.32
C LYS A 849 -29.81 -17.06 19.81
N VAL A 850 -29.34 -16.08 19.04
CA VAL A 850 -29.67 -14.67 19.31
C VAL A 850 -31.17 -14.45 19.14
N ARG A 851 -31.79 -13.74 20.08
CA ARG A 851 -33.21 -13.36 19.99
C ARG A 851 -33.44 -12.32 18.90
N VAL A 852 -32.51 -11.38 18.78
CA VAL A 852 -32.50 -10.34 17.75
C VAL A 852 -31.36 -10.64 16.76
N PRO A 853 -31.68 -10.99 15.51
CA PRO A 853 -30.66 -11.20 14.49
C PRO A 853 -29.73 -9.99 14.32
N GLY A 854 -28.43 -10.22 14.09
CA GLY A 854 -27.40 -9.16 14.00
C GLY A 854 -26.83 -8.68 15.35
N THR A 855 -27.32 -9.21 16.48
CA THR A 855 -26.74 -8.96 17.82
C THR A 855 -25.29 -9.44 17.86
N SER A 856 -24.35 -8.52 18.13
CA SER A 856 -22.93 -8.86 18.25
C SER A 856 -22.56 -9.21 19.70
N PRO A 857 -21.79 -10.29 19.94
CA PRO A 857 -21.18 -10.58 21.23
C PRO A 857 -20.39 -9.40 21.83
N ASP A 858 -19.82 -8.54 21.00
CA ASP A 858 -18.96 -7.44 21.43
C ASP A 858 -19.69 -6.39 22.26
N GLN A 859 -21.03 -6.35 22.17
CA GLN A 859 -21.88 -5.41 22.89
C GLN A 859 -21.97 -5.70 24.40
N TYR A 860 -21.61 -6.90 24.88
CA TYR A 860 -21.86 -7.36 26.26
C TYR A 860 -20.59 -7.48 27.08
N ASN A 861 -20.56 -7.03 28.34
CA ASN A 861 -19.30 -6.97 29.10
C ASN A 861 -18.74 -8.35 29.45
N ASN A 862 -19.58 -9.36 29.60
CA ASN A 862 -19.22 -10.72 29.95
C ASN A 862 -20.17 -11.75 29.29
N PHE A 863 -19.77 -13.03 29.30
CA PHE A 863 -20.56 -14.10 28.72
C PHE A 863 -21.95 -14.28 29.37
N ALA A 864 -22.10 -14.02 30.67
CA ALA A 864 -23.39 -14.20 31.34
C ALA A 864 -24.45 -13.20 30.80
N GLU A 865 -24.06 -11.94 30.60
CA GLU A 865 -24.90 -10.93 29.95
C GLU A 865 -25.23 -11.32 28.51
N TYR A 866 -24.23 -11.77 27.74
CA TYR A 866 -24.46 -12.22 26.37
C TYR A 866 -25.43 -13.40 26.32
N LYS A 867 -25.23 -14.42 27.16
CA LYS A 867 -26.11 -15.59 27.22
C LYS A 867 -27.54 -15.21 27.60
N ALA A 868 -27.72 -14.24 28.50
CA ALA A 868 -29.05 -13.74 28.86
C ALA A 868 -29.81 -13.10 27.67
N SER A 869 -29.09 -12.64 26.63
CA SER A 869 -29.69 -12.16 25.38
C SER A 869 -30.11 -13.29 24.41
N LEU A 870 -29.61 -14.51 24.64
CA LEU A 870 -29.89 -15.67 23.80
C LEU A 870 -31.20 -16.34 24.21
N VAL A 871 -31.75 -17.11 23.27
CA VAL A 871 -32.89 -18.01 23.48
C VAL A 871 -32.48 -19.42 23.08
N LEU A 872 -32.77 -20.39 23.94
CA LEU A 872 -32.58 -21.80 23.62
C LEU A 872 -33.72 -22.25 22.68
N ALA A 873 -33.36 -22.67 21.47
CA ALA A 873 -34.28 -23.20 20.48
C ALA A 873 -33.98 -24.68 20.24
N CYS A 874 -34.95 -25.54 20.55
CA CYS A 874 -34.87 -26.99 20.35
C CYS A 874 -35.86 -27.43 19.27
N ASP A 875 -35.52 -28.47 18.51
CA ASP A 875 -36.45 -29.05 17.52
C ASP A 875 -37.66 -29.71 18.19
N ASP A 876 -37.43 -30.39 19.31
CA ASP A 876 -38.47 -30.79 20.25
C ASP A 876 -38.06 -30.37 21.68
N PRO A 877 -38.73 -29.38 22.30
CA PRO A 877 -38.42 -28.92 23.65
C PRO A 877 -38.70 -29.98 24.73
N ASN A 878 -39.43 -31.06 24.41
CA ASN A 878 -39.73 -32.15 25.34
C ASN A 878 -38.85 -33.40 25.13
N ALA A 879 -38.00 -33.41 24.10
CA ALA A 879 -37.15 -34.57 23.83
C ALA A 879 -36.12 -34.77 24.95
N ALA A 880 -36.03 -36.00 25.45
CA ALA A 880 -34.96 -36.40 26.35
C ALA A 880 -33.64 -36.45 25.58
N GLY A 881 -32.59 -35.82 26.13
CA GLY A 881 -31.27 -35.87 25.51
C GLY A 881 -30.63 -37.24 25.64
N THR A 882 -29.69 -37.55 24.74
CA THR A 882 -28.97 -38.82 24.77
C THR A 882 -27.94 -38.80 25.89
N THR A 883 -28.02 -39.78 26.78
CA THR A 883 -27.14 -39.85 27.96
C THR A 883 -26.05 -40.89 27.78
N PHE A 884 -24.81 -40.57 28.16
CA PHE A 884 -23.73 -41.56 28.30
C PHE A 884 -22.89 -41.29 29.54
N SER A 885 -22.30 -42.34 30.10
CA SER A 885 -21.38 -42.21 31.24
C SER A 885 -19.94 -42.44 30.80
N TRP A 886 -19.01 -41.67 31.37
CA TRP A 886 -17.58 -41.80 31.15
C TRP A 886 -16.84 -41.73 32.48
N MET A 887 -15.98 -42.73 32.70
CA MET A 887 -15.14 -42.82 33.88
C MET A 887 -13.67 -42.80 33.42
N PRO A 888 -12.93 -41.70 33.64
CA PRO A 888 -11.51 -41.62 33.32
C PRO A 888 -10.75 -42.71 34.08
N ASP A 889 -9.99 -43.54 33.38
CA ASP A 889 -9.21 -44.62 33.97
C ASP A 889 -7.74 -44.21 34.20
N ALA A 890 -6.93 -45.15 34.68
CA ALA A 890 -5.50 -44.93 34.93
C ALA A 890 -4.69 -44.62 33.65
N ASN A 891 -5.22 -44.92 32.46
CA ASN A 891 -4.54 -44.66 31.18
C ASN A 891 -5.01 -43.36 30.53
N THR A 892 -6.06 -42.73 31.06
CA THR A 892 -6.58 -41.48 30.54
C THR A 892 -5.58 -40.35 30.82
N PRO A 893 -5.14 -39.58 29.81
CA PRO A 893 -4.19 -38.48 30.01
C PRO A 893 -4.72 -37.38 30.93
N ASP A 894 -3.83 -36.59 31.52
CA ASP A 894 -4.18 -35.45 32.39
C ASP A 894 -5.00 -34.37 31.66
N VAL A 895 -4.92 -34.33 30.33
CA VAL A 895 -5.71 -33.44 29.49
C VAL A 895 -6.30 -34.25 28.35
N VAL A 896 -7.63 -34.24 28.27
CA VAL A 896 -8.38 -34.69 27.09
C VAL A 896 -9.28 -33.55 26.60
N TYR A 897 -9.92 -33.74 25.47
CA TYR A 897 -10.74 -32.72 24.82
C TYR A 897 -12.14 -33.28 24.58
N TYR A 898 -13.16 -32.44 24.78
CA TYR A 898 -14.48 -32.70 24.22
C TYR A 898 -14.61 -31.91 22.93
N GLN A 899 -15.09 -32.54 21.86
CA GLN A 899 -15.14 -31.95 20.53
C GLN A 899 -16.40 -32.36 19.78
N CYS A 900 -16.63 -31.74 18.63
CA CYS A 900 -17.59 -32.22 17.64
C CYS A 900 -16.90 -33.17 16.66
N TYR A 901 -17.53 -34.30 16.36
CA TYR A 901 -16.98 -35.34 15.49
C TYR A 901 -16.95 -34.91 14.02
N THR A 902 -17.94 -34.13 13.58
CA THR A 902 -18.10 -33.72 12.18
C THR A 902 -17.57 -32.33 11.89
N HIS A 903 -17.43 -31.45 12.89
CA HIS A 903 -17.02 -30.06 12.72
C HIS A 903 -15.81 -29.73 13.60
N ARG A 904 -14.87 -28.97 13.04
CA ARG A 904 -13.67 -28.49 13.73
C ARG A 904 -13.99 -27.27 14.61
N PHE A 905 -13.24 -27.11 15.69
CA PHE A 905 -13.23 -25.94 16.58
C PHE A 905 -14.55 -25.64 17.31
N LEU A 906 -15.20 -26.67 17.87
CA LEU A 906 -16.45 -26.51 18.64
C LEU A 906 -16.28 -26.70 20.15
N GLY A 907 -15.25 -27.43 20.60
CA GLY A 907 -15.09 -27.79 22.01
C GLY A 907 -13.77 -27.36 22.62
N TRP A 908 -13.49 -27.88 23.82
CA TRP A 908 -12.36 -27.47 24.66
C TRP A 908 -11.88 -28.60 25.59
N LYS A 909 -11.23 -28.23 26.70
CA LYS A 909 -10.42 -29.12 27.55
C LYS A 909 -11.21 -29.74 28.70
N ILE A 910 -10.88 -30.98 28.98
CA ILE A 910 -11.14 -31.68 30.24
C ILE A 910 -9.80 -31.93 30.92
N PHE A 911 -9.64 -31.45 32.14
CA PHE A 911 -8.52 -31.74 33.01
C PHE A 911 -8.85 -32.94 33.90
N VAL A 912 -8.04 -33.99 33.79
CA VAL A 912 -8.20 -35.24 34.55
C VAL A 912 -7.13 -35.27 35.64
N THR A 913 -7.55 -35.51 36.88
CA THR A 913 -6.67 -35.53 38.05
C THR A 913 -6.83 -36.83 38.84
N ASP A 914 -5.82 -37.21 39.62
CA ASP A 914 -5.89 -38.39 40.49
C ASP A 914 -6.69 -38.14 41.77
N GLU A 915 -6.75 -36.88 42.22
CA GLU A 915 -7.43 -36.47 43.45
C GLU A 915 -8.24 -35.20 43.23
N ALA A 916 -9.33 -35.05 43.97
CA ALA A 916 -10.17 -33.86 43.95
C ALA A 916 -9.41 -32.63 44.52
N VAL A 917 -8.78 -31.85 43.65
CA VAL A 917 -8.17 -30.57 44.06
C VAL A 917 -9.27 -29.54 44.30
N THR A 918 -9.60 -29.30 45.56
CA THR A 918 -10.45 -28.17 45.96
C THR A 918 -9.62 -26.88 45.91
N LEU A 919 -9.67 -26.17 44.79
CA LEU A 919 -9.14 -24.80 44.73
C LEU A 919 -10.09 -23.88 45.51
N GLN A 920 -9.66 -23.43 46.69
CA GLN A 920 -10.34 -22.37 47.44
C GLN A 920 -10.36 -21.08 46.60
N PRO A 921 -11.44 -20.26 46.66
CA PRO A 921 -11.44 -18.96 46.01
C PRO A 921 -10.39 -18.09 46.67
N THR A 922 -9.39 -17.66 45.90
CA THR A 922 -8.44 -16.62 46.33
C THR A 922 -9.21 -15.36 46.68
N THR A 923 -9.31 -15.06 47.97
CA THR A 923 -9.62 -13.72 48.46
C THR A 923 -8.51 -12.78 47.98
N LEU A 924 -8.85 -11.83 47.12
CA LEU A 924 -7.97 -10.73 46.78
C LEU A 924 -7.58 -10.00 48.09
N PRO A 925 -6.29 -9.72 48.34
CA PRO A 925 -5.94 -8.87 49.46
C PRO A 925 -6.50 -7.47 49.20
N ARG A 926 -7.24 -6.96 50.19
CA ARG A 926 -7.75 -5.60 50.27
C ARG A 926 -6.58 -4.63 50.12
N VAL A 927 -6.57 -3.83 49.05
CA VAL A 927 -5.70 -2.66 48.94
C VAL A 927 -6.28 -1.61 49.89
N GLU A 928 -5.60 -1.37 51.01
CA GLU A 928 -5.83 -0.17 51.82
C GLU A 928 -5.26 1.04 51.09
N GLU A 929 -6.11 2.07 50.94
CA GLU A 929 -5.71 3.41 50.52
C GLU A 929 -4.73 4.00 51.55
N THR A 930 -3.50 4.25 51.14
CA THR A 930 -2.63 5.21 51.84
C THR A 930 -2.18 6.29 50.87
N GLN A 931 -2.57 7.53 51.20
CA GLN A 931 -2.24 8.77 50.51
C GLN A 931 -0.72 8.96 50.30
N PRO A 932 -0.29 9.65 49.23
CA PRO A 932 1.11 9.97 49.02
C PRO A 932 1.54 11.13 49.95
N PRO A 933 2.67 11.01 50.69
CA PRO A 933 3.24 12.16 51.37
C PRO A 933 4.12 12.97 50.41
N MET A 934 3.92 14.29 50.47
CA MET A 934 4.85 15.32 50.03
C MET A 934 6.27 15.04 50.57
N MET A 935 7.29 15.20 49.72
CA MET A 935 8.66 15.45 50.19
C MET A 935 9.12 16.85 49.82
N THR A 936 9.35 17.62 50.88
CA THR A 936 10.09 18.87 50.93
C THR A 936 11.60 18.62 51.03
N THR A 937 12.33 19.63 50.60
CA THR A 937 13.79 19.77 50.51
C THR A 937 14.52 19.80 51.87
N LYS A 938 15.69 19.16 51.99
CA LYS A 938 17.05 19.79 52.16
C LYS A 938 18.11 18.88 52.81
N ALA A 939 19.23 18.77 52.07
CA ALA A 939 20.64 19.00 52.43
C ALA A 939 21.37 18.28 53.61
N GLY A 940 22.56 17.75 53.25
CA GLY A 940 23.73 17.50 54.14
C GLY A 940 24.30 16.08 54.01
N ALA A 941 25.10 15.77 52.97
CA ALA A 941 26.58 15.76 52.95
C ALA A 941 27.22 14.58 53.72
N ASP A 942 27.83 13.61 53.00
CA ASP A 942 29.29 13.62 52.75
C ASP A 942 29.79 12.55 51.72
N SER A 943 30.55 13.07 50.75
CA SER A 943 31.74 12.56 50.03
C SER A 943 32.01 11.06 49.71
N THR A 944 32.07 10.68 48.42
CA THR A 944 33.31 10.52 47.59
C THR A 944 33.06 9.78 46.25
N VAL A 945 33.86 10.14 45.23
CA VAL A 945 34.12 9.50 43.92
C VAL A 945 33.24 9.93 42.72
N ALA A 946 33.73 10.96 42.03
CA ALA A 946 33.61 11.13 40.58
C ALA A 946 35.02 11.34 40.01
N VAL A 947 35.24 10.94 38.76
CA VAL A 947 36.03 11.63 37.71
C VAL A 947 36.41 10.59 36.65
N SER A 948 35.81 10.67 35.46
CA SER A 948 36.49 10.68 34.14
C SER A 948 35.52 10.39 32.99
N LEU A 949 34.81 11.41 32.53
CA LEU A 949 34.33 11.49 31.15
C LEU A 949 34.23 12.96 30.73
N MET A 950 35.38 13.65 30.74
CA MET A 950 35.52 15.02 30.25
C MET A 950 36.96 15.28 29.79
N VAL A 951 37.45 14.49 28.82
CA VAL A 951 38.73 14.76 28.11
C VAL A 951 38.62 14.44 26.60
N LEU A 952 37.42 14.25 26.05
CA LEU A 952 37.22 13.92 24.63
C LEU A 952 36.36 14.94 23.86
N LEU A 953 36.39 16.21 24.31
CA LEU A 953 35.71 17.31 23.62
C LEU A 953 36.57 18.56 23.39
N THR A 954 37.90 18.40 23.36
CA THR A 954 38.86 19.48 23.02
C THR A 954 39.89 19.08 21.95
N ALA A 955 39.62 18.03 21.18
CA ALA A 955 40.49 17.58 20.06
C ALA A 955 39.73 17.32 18.74
N LEU A 956 38.57 17.97 18.54
CA LEU A 956 37.80 17.93 17.29
C LEU A 956 37.37 19.33 16.85
N LEU A 957 38.22 20.31 17.12
CA LEU A 957 38.10 21.71 16.69
C LEU A 957 39.49 22.24 16.30
N ALA A 958 40.17 21.57 15.34
CA ALA A 958 41.35 22.10 14.63
C ALA A 958 41.79 21.18 13.48
N SER A 959 40.96 20.93 12.47
CA SER A 959 41.42 20.46 11.15
C SER A 959 40.31 20.57 10.10
N LEU A 960 39.98 21.80 9.74
CA LEU A 960 39.36 22.17 8.47
C LEU A 960 39.74 23.62 8.18
N THR A 961 40.95 23.79 7.63
CA THR A 961 41.33 24.92 6.77
C THR A 961 42.63 24.52 6.05
N CYS A 962 42.63 24.76 4.73
CA CYS A 962 43.74 24.69 3.77
C CYS A 962 44.03 23.36 3.04
N GLN A 963 43.66 23.42 1.75
CA GLN A 963 44.03 22.64 0.55
C GLN A 963 43.38 21.28 0.34
#